data_AF-A0A8T0RQU4-F1
#
_entry.id   AF-A0A8T0RQU4-F1
#
_cell.length_a   1.000
_cell.length_b   1.000
_cell.length_c   1.000
_cell.angle_alpha   90.00
_cell.angle_beta   90.00
_cell.angle_gamma   90.00
#
_symmetry.space_group_name_H-M   'P 1'
#
loop_
_entity.id
_entity.type
_entity.pdbx_description
1 polymer ?
#
loop_
_entity_poly.entity_id
_entity_poly.type
_entity_poly.pdbx_seq_one_letter_code
_entity_poly.pdbx_strand_id
1 'polypeptide(L)'
;MEPKLSRRFQSTVERRLKNRKPKLIDKIELQEFSLGSCPPTLGDEGMRWITSGDQQVMRLRFDWNSHEMSVMFLAKLAKPLIGTCRIVINSIHIKGDLLLSPILDGEAILYSFESTPEVRIGVAFGSGGSQAIPGMELPGVSTWLVKLLTETIGKTMVEPRRLCFSLPAVDLRKQAVGGVLSVTVVSGRSSNGGIMPGIADNKVPHTFVEVEVGNLMRKTSTSNGLNPTWNSTFNMVLHGETGIVKFLLYVLDSGGVKFNYLTSCEIKVKYVHDGSTIFWAIGHNSGVVAKHTEQCGQEVEMVVPFEDIDGELTVSLVLKEWQFSDGSVTLSNYPSSGLQSSSDGSPKLQSITGRRLRVRVVEGRALTANSKSGKCDPYVKLQYGKALYRTKTLSHTVRPVWNDKFEFDEIAGGECLKIKCYSADAFGDESIGSARVNLEGLLDGASRDVWVPLEKVESGEIRLEIEPIKNDHDNSMQSSSSKAGAGWIELVVIEARDLVAADLRGTSDPYVRVQYGNKKKRTKVIYKTLSPQWNQTFEFPETGEPLILHVKDHNAVLPTASIGHCTVEYSMLSPNQSADKWIPLQGVKSGEIHVKIARRVPVSDSGKKNALGTDPSGKGHKIASQMRDSLKKFTGLIDEGGDPEALSLAVTEMEGIQSEQEGYIEVLEREKAMLLHKIQELGSEIIRTTSGPPFQGRRTS
;
A
#
# COMPACT_ATOMS: atom_id res chain seq x y z
N MET A 1 8.45 19.13 10.64
CA MET A 1 7.28 18.91 9.75
C MET A 1 6.31 17.87 10.33
N GLU A 2 5.03 17.93 9.96
CA GLU A 2 3.98 17.00 10.42
C GLU A 2 4.34 15.51 10.15
N PRO A 3 4.25 14.59 11.14
CA PRO A 3 4.58 13.18 10.97
C PRO A 3 3.75 12.44 9.89
N LYS A 4 2.54 12.92 9.58
CA LYS A 4 1.69 12.34 8.52
C LYS A 4 2.24 12.65 7.12
N LEU A 5 2.69 13.89 6.90
CA LEU A 5 3.39 14.30 5.68
C LEU A 5 4.64 13.43 5.47
N SER A 6 5.46 13.26 6.52
CA SER A 6 6.67 12.44 6.46
C SER A 6 6.38 10.99 5.99
N ARG A 7 5.35 10.34 6.56
CA ARG A 7 4.92 8.98 6.14
C ARG A 7 4.40 8.92 4.70
N ARG A 8 3.66 9.92 4.23
CA ARG A 8 3.18 9.99 2.82
C ARG A 8 4.34 10.14 1.84
N PHE A 9 5.33 10.97 2.17
CA PHE A 9 6.53 11.12 1.34
C PHE A 9 7.39 9.85 1.35
N GLN A 10 7.52 9.19 2.50
CA GLN A 10 8.25 7.93 2.65
C GLN A 10 7.77 6.87 1.64
N SER A 11 6.47 6.56 1.61
CA SER A 11 5.93 5.54 0.71
C SER A 11 6.10 5.90 -0.78
N THR A 12 6.00 7.19 -1.10
CA THR A 12 6.20 7.72 -2.46
C THR A 12 7.64 7.55 -2.91
N VAL A 13 8.60 7.88 -2.05
CA VAL A 13 10.05 7.77 -2.29
C VAL A 13 10.44 6.31 -2.49
N GLU A 14 10.02 5.40 -1.59
CA GLU A 14 10.30 3.97 -1.72
C GLU A 14 9.81 3.40 -3.06
N ARG A 15 8.58 3.71 -3.44
CA ARG A 15 7.97 3.22 -4.69
C ARG A 15 8.70 3.75 -5.93
N ARG A 16 9.07 5.03 -5.95
CA ARG A 16 9.76 5.66 -7.09
C ARG A 16 11.19 5.13 -7.25
N LEU A 17 11.92 4.95 -6.14
CA LEU A 17 13.29 4.46 -6.17
C LEU A 17 13.39 2.99 -6.58
N LYS A 18 12.45 2.14 -6.15
CA LYS A 18 12.37 0.74 -6.59
C LYS A 18 12.26 0.62 -8.12
N ASN A 19 11.51 1.52 -8.75
CA ASN A 19 11.22 1.47 -10.18
C ASN A 19 12.24 2.20 -11.08
N ARG A 20 13.02 3.14 -10.54
CA ARG A 20 13.91 4.03 -11.32
C ARG A 20 15.38 4.01 -10.89
N LYS A 21 15.82 2.97 -10.17
CA LYS A 21 17.22 2.83 -9.72
C LYS A 21 18.22 2.73 -10.88
N PRO A 22 19.45 3.28 -10.74
CA PRO A 22 20.49 3.18 -11.76
C PRO A 22 21.04 1.76 -11.86
N LYS A 23 21.68 1.42 -12.99
CA LYS A 23 22.28 0.09 -13.22
C LYS A 23 23.35 -0.29 -12.19
N LEU A 24 23.99 0.71 -11.56
CA LEU A 24 24.99 0.53 -10.52
C LEU A 24 24.40 0.05 -9.18
N ILE A 25 23.06 0.11 -9.02
CA ILE A 25 22.35 -0.28 -7.79
C ILE A 25 21.48 -1.50 -8.08
N ASP A 26 21.83 -2.65 -7.50
CA ASP A 26 21.08 -3.90 -7.58
C ASP A 26 19.81 -3.84 -6.72
N LYS A 27 19.91 -3.26 -5.52
CA LYS A 27 18.78 -3.10 -4.60
C LYS A 27 18.95 -1.81 -3.80
N ILE A 28 17.86 -1.12 -3.52
CA ILE A 28 17.83 0.05 -2.64
C ILE A 28 16.69 -0.10 -1.64
N GLU A 29 17.00 0.10 -0.37
CA GLU A 29 16.06 0.02 0.75
C GLU A 29 16.13 1.30 1.55
N LEU A 30 14.97 1.89 1.86
CA LEU A 30 14.88 3.04 2.75
C LEU A 30 14.98 2.54 4.19
N GLN A 31 15.93 3.08 4.95
CA GLN A 31 16.15 2.75 6.36
C GLN A 31 15.58 3.80 7.30
N GLU A 32 15.73 5.07 6.95
CA GLU A 32 15.28 6.20 7.74
C GLU A 32 14.72 7.29 6.84
N PHE A 33 13.64 7.95 7.28
CA PHE A 33 13.02 9.04 6.56
C PHE A 33 12.61 10.17 7.52
N SER A 34 13.29 11.30 7.42
CA SER A 34 12.99 12.54 8.12
C SER A 34 13.21 13.73 7.19
N LEU A 35 12.23 14.65 7.16
CA LEU A 35 12.32 15.92 6.42
C LEU A 35 12.87 17.08 7.28
N GLY A 36 13.17 16.83 8.55
CA GLY A 36 13.60 17.85 9.50
C GLY A 36 12.45 18.72 10.06
N SER A 37 12.83 19.72 10.86
CA SER A 37 11.89 20.68 11.48
C SER A 37 11.61 21.86 10.55
N CYS A 38 12.61 22.33 9.81
CA CYS A 38 12.55 23.52 8.95
C CYS A 38 11.45 23.44 7.87
N PRO A 39 10.37 24.24 7.99
CA PRO A 39 9.34 24.35 6.95
C PRO A 39 9.84 25.17 5.74
N PRO A 40 9.19 25.06 4.57
CA PRO A 40 9.42 25.99 3.46
C PRO A 40 8.98 27.41 3.84
N THR A 41 9.66 28.42 3.33
CA THR A 41 9.17 29.81 3.37
C THR A 41 8.33 30.10 2.13
N LEU A 42 7.25 30.85 2.34
CA LEU A 42 6.26 31.18 1.34
C LEU A 42 6.06 32.70 1.32
N GLY A 43 6.31 33.34 0.19
CA GLY A 43 5.96 34.75 -0.01
C GLY A 43 6.91 35.79 0.60
N ASP A 44 8.11 35.42 1.06
CA ASP A 44 9.10 36.36 1.63
C ASP A 44 9.49 37.50 0.66
N GLU A 45 9.51 37.24 -0.66
CA GLU A 45 9.75 38.25 -1.70
C GLU A 45 8.45 38.80 -2.32
N GLY A 46 7.31 38.57 -1.65
CA GLY A 46 6.00 39.08 -2.04
C GLY A 46 5.03 38.00 -2.52
N MET A 47 3.75 38.28 -2.27
CA MET A 47 2.60 37.51 -2.74
C MET A 47 1.72 38.44 -3.57
N ARG A 48 1.37 38.03 -4.79
CA ARG A 48 0.59 38.86 -5.71
C ARG A 48 -0.56 38.06 -6.31
N TRP A 49 -1.72 38.68 -6.37
CA TRP A 49 -2.82 38.17 -7.18
C TRP A 49 -2.60 38.55 -8.63
N ILE A 50 -2.81 37.57 -9.52
CA ILE A 50 -2.74 37.71 -10.97
C ILE A 50 -4.09 37.24 -11.50
N THR A 51 -4.68 38.02 -12.38
CA THR A 51 -5.88 37.60 -13.10
C THR A 51 -5.45 36.91 -14.39
N SER A 52 -5.80 35.63 -14.55
CA SER A 52 -5.57 34.85 -15.78
C SER A 52 -6.91 34.41 -16.34
N GLY A 53 -7.39 35.09 -17.38
CA GLY A 53 -8.77 34.93 -17.86
C GLY A 53 -9.76 35.35 -16.78
N ASP A 54 -10.73 34.49 -16.46
CA ASP A 54 -11.74 34.72 -15.42
C ASP A 54 -11.31 34.25 -14.02
N GLN A 55 -10.07 33.78 -13.85
CA GLN A 55 -9.60 33.21 -12.58
C GLN A 55 -8.57 34.11 -11.88
N GLN A 56 -8.73 34.22 -10.56
CA GLN A 56 -7.72 34.79 -9.68
C GLN A 56 -6.69 33.72 -9.31
N VAL A 57 -5.43 33.99 -9.60
CA VAL A 57 -4.30 33.12 -9.30
C VAL A 57 -3.33 33.88 -8.41
N MET A 58 -3.04 33.34 -7.24
CA MET A 58 -2.03 33.88 -6.36
C MET A 58 -0.67 33.34 -6.75
N ARG A 59 0.24 34.23 -7.14
CA ARG A 59 1.66 33.91 -7.31
C ARG A 59 2.41 34.27 -6.04
N LEU A 60 3.18 33.32 -5.54
CA LEU A 60 4.07 33.51 -4.39
C LEU A 60 5.38 32.77 -4.61
N ARG A 61 6.45 33.25 -3.98
CA ARG A 61 7.74 32.60 -4.03
C ARG A 61 7.81 31.47 -3.01
N PHE A 62 8.26 30.31 -3.46
CA PHE A 62 8.52 29.13 -2.63
C PHE A 62 10.04 28.95 -2.49
N ASP A 63 10.52 28.91 -1.25
CA ASP A 63 11.91 28.60 -0.95
C ASP A 63 11.97 27.60 0.21
N TRP A 64 12.49 26.41 -0.05
CA TRP A 64 12.72 25.40 0.97
C TRP A 64 14.18 25.02 1.01
N ASN A 65 14.92 25.62 1.92
CA ASN A 65 16.31 25.30 2.20
C ASN A 65 16.43 24.65 3.57
N SER A 66 16.69 23.34 3.63
CA SER A 66 16.79 22.58 4.87
C SER A 66 18.05 21.72 4.90
N HIS A 67 18.77 21.77 6.02
CA HIS A 67 19.96 20.94 6.34
C HIS A 67 19.69 19.95 7.48
N GLU A 68 18.46 19.88 7.98
CA GLU A 68 18.06 19.03 9.11
C GLU A 68 17.44 17.70 8.69
N MET A 69 17.30 17.47 7.39
CA MET A 69 16.72 16.23 6.90
C MET A 69 17.68 15.06 7.00
N SER A 70 17.13 13.88 7.14
CA SER A 70 17.87 12.62 7.08
C SER A 70 17.02 11.62 6.30
N VAL A 71 17.39 11.37 5.05
CA VAL A 71 16.82 10.27 4.26
C VAL A 71 17.92 9.26 3.99
N MET A 72 17.89 8.15 4.73
CA MET A 72 18.94 7.12 4.68
C MET A 72 18.50 5.92 3.85
N PHE A 73 19.31 5.56 2.88
CA PHE A 73 19.16 4.35 2.07
C PHE A 73 20.31 3.38 2.30
N LEU A 74 19.99 2.09 2.28
CA LEU A 74 20.96 1.02 2.10
C LEU A 74 20.88 0.53 0.65
N ALA A 75 21.95 0.73 -0.11
CA ALA A 75 22.07 0.31 -1.49
C ALA A 75 23.01 -0.89 -1.61
N LYS A 76 22.55 -1.96 -2.24
CA LYS A 76 23.38 -3.08 -2.69
C LYS A 76 23.91 -2.77 -4.09
N LEU A 77 25.22 -2.78 -4.26
CA LEU A 77 25.88 -2.42 -5.50
C LEU A 77 25.83 -3.57 -6.52
N ALA A 78 25.70 -3.22 -7.80
CA ALA A 78 25.76 -4.15 -8.91
C ALA A 78 27.18 -4.21 -9.49
N LYS A 79 27.53 -5.36 -10.11
CA LYS A 79 28.85 -5.56 -10.74
C LYS A 79 29.15 -4.45 -11.76
N PRO A 80 30.37 -3.88 -11.78
CA PRO A 80 31.60 -4.38 -11.17
C PRO A 80 31.79 -3.96 -9.69
N LEU A 81 30.94 -3.11 -9.15
CA LEU A 81 30.99 -2.70 -7.75
C LEU A 81 30.43 -3.81 -6.85
N ILE A 82 31.11 -4.12 -5.75
CA ILE A 82 30.72 -5.19 -4.82
C ILE A 82 30.56 -4.58 -3.43
N GLY A 83 29.47 -4.95 -2.74
CA GLY A 83 29.21 -4.55 -1.36
C GLY A 83 27.92 -3.75 -1.19
N THR A 84 27.77 -3.18 0.00
CA THR A 84 26.64 -2.32 0.37
C THR A 84 27.13 -0.92 0.70
N CYS A 85 26.45 0.09 0.18
CA CYS A 85 26.72 1.49 0.46
C CYS A 85 25.52 2.11 1.18
N ARG A 86 25.79 2.96 2.17
CA ARG A 86 24.79 3.83 2.78
C ARG A 86 24.76 5.15 2.02
N ILE A 87 23.59 5.57 1.58
CA ILE A 87 23.37 6.86 0.92
C ILE A 87 22.49 7.69 1.86
N VAL A 88 22.93 8.87 2.23
CA VAL A 88 22.20 9.77 3.13
C VAL A 88 21.94 11.08 2.39
N ILE A 89 20.67 11.46 2.27
CA ILE A 89 20.31 12.82 1.86
C ILE A 89 20.19 13.66 3.14
N ASN A 90 21.05 14.67 3.27
CA ASN A 90 21.15 15.51 4.47
C ASN A 90 20.72 16.96 4.24
N SER A 91 20.53 17.37 2.99
CA SER A 91 19.95 18.68 2.69
C SER A 91 19.11 18.68 1.42
N ILE A 92 18.16 19.62 1.37
CA ILE A 92 17.41 19.98 0.17
C ILE A 92 17.40 21.49 0.03
N HIS A 93 17.42 21.96 -1.20
CA HIS A 93 17.06 23.31 -1.56
C HIS A 93 16.14 23.26 -2.76
N ILE A 94 14.88 23.67 -2.58
CA ILE A 94 13.91 23.84 -3.68
C ILE A 94 13.49 25.29 -3.73
N LYS A 95 13.68 25.93 -4.87
CA LYS A 95 13.31 27.35 -5.07
C LYS A 95 12.57 27.55 -6.38
N GLY A 96 11.45 28.24 -6.34
CA GLY A 96 10.66 28.56 -7.53
C GLY A 96 9.41 29.37 -7.22
N ASP A 97 8.70 29.78 -8.27
CA ASP A 97 7.45 30.51 -8.12
C ASP A 97 6.27 29.56 -8.16
N LEU A 98 5.44 29.61 -7.13
CA LEU A 98 4.24 28.80 -6.96
C LEU A 98 3.01 29.61 -7.34
N LEU A 99 2.11 28.98 -8.09
CA LEU A 99 0.80 29.46 -8.45
C LEU A 99 -0.24 28.71 -7.61
N LEU A 100 -1.11 29.45 -6.93
CA LEU A 100 -2.24 28.93 -6.17
C LEU A 100 -3.54 29.46 -6.79
N SER A 101 -4.42 28.58 -7.22
CA SER A 101 -5.70 28.93 -7.83
C SER A 101 -6.83 28.36 -6.98
N PRO A 102 -7.59 29.19 -6.22
CA PRO A 102 -8.81 28.73 -5.56
C PRO A 102 -9.82 28.28 -6.62
N ILE A 103 -10.49 27.17 -6.35
CA ILE A 103 -11.56 26.60 -7.18
C ILE A 103 -12.73 26.22 -6.27
N LEU A 104 -13.92 26.02 -6.84
CA LEU A 104 -15.11 25.58 -6.10
C LEU A 104 -15.38 26.50 -4.90
N ASP A 105 -15.40 27.82 -5.13
CA ASP A 105 -15.61 28.85 -4.11
C ASP A 105 -14.67 28.77 -2.88
N GLY A 106 -13.48 28.20 -3.06
CA GLY A 106 -12.45 28.09 -2.03
C GLY A 106 -12.44 26.74 -1.30
N GLU A 107 -13.32 25.80 -1.65
CA GLU A 107 -13.31 24.43 -1.11
C GLU A 107 -12.09 23.62 -1.56
N ALA A 108 -11.41 24.06 -2.63
CA ALA A 108 -10.14 23.48 -3.03
C ALA A 108 -9.19 24.54 -3.64
N ILE A 109 -7.91 24.24 -3.56
CA ILE A 109 -6.82 25.04 -4.12
C ILE A 109 -6.04 24.16 -5.09
N LEU A 110 -5.96 24.60 -6.34
CA LEU A 110 -4.99 24.03 -7.28
C LEU A 110 -3.63 24.70 -7.10
N TYR A 111 -2.56 23.92 -7.17
CA TYR A 111 -1.20 24.43 -7.05
C TYR A 111 -0.23 23.80 -8.05
N SER A 112 0.69 24.62 -8.52
CA SER A 112 1.75 24.26 -9.47
C SER A 112 2.88 25.28 -9.39
N PHE A 113 4.09 24.88 -9.80
CA PHE A 113 5.15 25.81 -10.11
C PHE A 113 4.93 26.39 -11.52
N GLU A 114 5.17 27.68 -11.66
CA GLU A 114 5.09 28.39 -12.95
C GLU A 114 6.12 27.85 -13.96
N SER A 115 7.29 27.44 -13.47
CA SER A 115 8.36 26.82 -14.25
C SER A 115 9.07 25.74 -13.44
N THR A 116 9.96 24.95 -14.06
CA THR A 116 10.70 23.91 -13.31
C THR A 116 11.55 24.57 -12.22
N PRO A 117 11.31 24.29 -10.93
CA PRO A 117 12.03 24.95 -9.86
C PRO A 117 13.49 24.51 -9.82
N GLU A 118 14.31 25.35 -9.22
CA GLU A 118 15.67 24.98 -8.87
C GLU A 118 15.64 23.91 -7.77
N VAL A 119 16.38 22.82 -7.97
CA VAL A 119 16.46 21.70 -7.04
C VAL A 119 17.92 21.37 -6.77
N ARG A 120 18.33 21.41 -5.51
CA ARG A 120 19.63 20.93 -5.04
C ARG A 120 19.43 19.98 -3.86
N ILE A 121 20.26 18.97 -3.76
CA ILE A 121 20.27 18.03 -2.62
C ILE A 121 21.70 17.82 -2.15
N GLY A 122 21.90 17.73 -0.84
CA GLY A 122 23.13 17.25 -0.22
C GLY A 122 23.09 15.74 -0.07
N VAL A 123 24.08 15.04 -0.62
CA VAL A 123 24.18 13.58 -0.54
C VAL A 123 25.52 13.20 0.08
N ALA A 124 25.48 12.38 1.12
CA ALA A 124 26.63 11.79 1.76
C ALA A 124 26.63 10.27 1.57
N PHE A 125 27.82 9.68 1.44
CA PHE A 125 28.01 8.24 1.27
C PHE A 125 28.76 7.66 2.46
N GLY A 126 28.23 6.57 3.03
CA GLY A 126 28.84 5.84 4.14
C GLY A 126 29.18 4.40 3.77
N SER A 127 30.29 3.89 4.31
CA SER A 127 30.69 2.48 4.16
C SER A 127 29.93 1.60 5.15
N GLY A 128 29.25 0.57 4.64
CA GLY A 128 28.58 -0.45 5.44
C GLY A 128 29.53 -1.59 5.80
N GLY A 129 30.48 -1.37 6.73
CA GLY A 129 31.24 -2.44 7.40
C GLY A 129 32.38 -3.14 6.64
N SER A 130 33.48 -3.37 7.37
CA SER A 130 34.68 -4.23 7.19
C SER A 130 35.46 -4.30 5.87
N GLN A 131 34.96 -3.81 4.74
CA GLN A 131 35.79 -3.60 3.54
C GLN A 131 35.55 -2.18 3.04
N ALA A 132 36.39 -1.27 3.52
CA ALA A 132 36.34 0.13 3.16
C ALA A 132 36.68 0.32 1.67
N ILE A 133 35.74 0.88 0.92
CA ILE A 133 36.09 1.87 -0.09
C ILE A 133 35.90 3.22 0.61
N PRO A 134 37.00 3.94 0.95
CA PRO A 134 36.89 5.25 1.58
C PRO A 134 36.24 6.24 0.62
N GLY A 135 35.18 6.92 1.06
CA GLY A 135 34.77 8.22 0.52
C GLY A 135 34.51 8.32 -0.99
N MET A 136 34.29 7.21 -1.71
CA MET A 136 33.91 7.30 -3.12
C MET A 136 32.46 7.75 -3.21
N GLU A 137 32.25 8.97 -3.67
CA GLU A 137 30.98 9.33 -4.31
C GLU A 137 30.66 8.26 -5.35
N LEU A 138 29.52 7.59 -5.22
CA LEU A 138 29.06 6.68 -6.25
C LEU A 138 28.80 7.50 -7.52
N PRO A 139 29.53 7.27 -8.62
CA PRO A 139 29.47 8.14 -9.79
C PRO A 139 28.03 8.26 -10.31
N GLY A 140 27.54 9.50 -10.38
CA GLY A 140 26.23 9.83 -10.92
C GLY A 140 25.03 9.53 -10.01
N VAL A 141 25.20 9.01 -8.79
CA VAL A 141 24.07 8.76 -7.88
C VAL A 141 23.45 10.07 -7.37
N SER A 142 24.27 11.06 -7.00
CA SER A 142 23.80 12.39 -6.61
C SER A 142 23.03 13.06 -7.75
N THR A 143 23.61 13.08 -8.95
CA THR A 143 22.96 13.61 -10.18
C THR A 143 21.67 12.87 -10.50
N TRP A 144 21.64 11.55 -10.34
CA TRP A 144 20.44 10.74 -10.55
C TRP A 144 19.33 11.11 -9.57
N LEU A 145 19.64 11.29 -8.28
CA LEU A 145 18.65 11.68 -7.27
C LEU A 145 18.09 13.09 -7.55
N VAL A 146 18.93 14.07 -7.91
CA VAL A 146 18.48 15.40 -8.34
C VAL A 146 17.56 15.27 -9.54
N LYS A 147 18.02 14.59 -10.61
CA LYS A 147 17.25 14.41 -11.84
C LYS A 147 15.91 13.71 -11.58
N LEU A 148 15.89 12.70 -10.71
CA LEU A 148 14.68 11.99 -10.33
C LEU A 148 13.66 12.92 -9.65
N LEU A 149 14.13 13.77 -8.72
CA LEU A 149 13.28 14.73 -8.03
C LEU A 149 12.78 15.82 -8.98
N THR A 150 13.67 16.47 -9.75
CA THR A 150 13.34 17.50 -10.73
C THR A 150 12.36 16.98 -11.79
N GLU A 151 12.59 15.80 -12.35
CA GLU A 151 11.65 15.20 -13.31
C GLU A 151 10.30 14.87 -12.68
N THR A 152 10.28 14.46 -11.40
CA THR A 152 9.04 14.14 -10.70
C THR A 152 8.21 15.41 -10.50
N ILE A 153 8.85 16.48 -10.05
CA ILE A 153 8.23 17.81 -9.90
C ILE A 153 7.72 18.29 -11.27
N GLY A 154 8.57 18.28 -12.30
CA GLY A 154 8.21 18.68 -13.67
C GLY A 154 7.02 17.92 -14.27
N LYS A 155 6.91 16.63 -13.96
CA LYS A 155 5.82 15.76 -14.46
C LYS A 155 4.55 15.81 -13.63
N THR A 156 4.54 16.48 -12.47
CA THR A 156 3.38 16.45 -11.55
C THR A 156 2.86 17.80 -11.12
N MET A 157 3.72 18.80 -10.98
CA MET A 157 3.42 20.09 -10.35
C MET A 157 4.11 21.27 -11.04
N VAL A 158 4.38 21.20 -12.34
CA VAL A 158 4.84 22.34 -13.15
C VAL A 158 3.82 22.58 -14.25
N GLU A 159 3.47 23.84 -14.49
CA GLU A 159 2.50 24.23 -15.52
C GLU A 159 2.75 23.50 -16.85
N PRO A 160 1.70 22.96 -17.48
CA PRO A 160 0.28 23.12 -17.14
C PRO A 160 -0.22 22.15 -16.04
N ARG A 161 0.65 21.28 -15.48
CA ARG A 161 0.25 20.22 -14.55
C ARG A 161 0.04 20.75 -13.13
N ARG A 162 -1.23 20.83 -12.73
CA ARG A 162 -1.67 21.27 -11.38
C ARG A 162 -2.06 20.11 -10.47
N LEU A 163 -1.68 20.19 -9.19
CA LEU A 163 -2.17 19.33 -8.12
C LEU A 163 -3.34 19.99 -7.39
N CYS A 164 -4.18 19.20 -6.73
CA CYS A 164 -5.34 19.69 -6.02
C CYS A 164 -5.19 19.43 -4.51
N PHE A 165 -5.23 20.50 -3.72
CA PHE A 165 -5.41 20.45 -2.29
C PHE A 165 -6.87 20.76 -1.97
N SER A 166 -7.54 19.90 -1.21
CA SER A 166 -8.96 20.04 -0.86
C SER A 166 -9.07 20.48 0.59
N LEU A 167 -10.02 21.36 0.89
CA LEU A 167 -10.30 21.95 2.21
C LEU A 167 -11.69 21.49 2.70
N PRO A 168 -11.87 20.20 3.02
CA PRO A 168 -13.17 19.69 3.44
C PRO A 168 -13.59 20.25 4.80
N ALA A 169 -14.89 20.53 4.96
CA ALA A 169 -15.48 20.92 6.24
C ALA A 169 -15.51 19.76 7.26
N VAL A 170 -15.52 18.51 6.78
CA VAL A 170 -15.63 17.29 7.59
C VAL A 170 -14.58 16.26 7.17
N ASP A 171 -13.93 15.57 8.11
CA ASP A 171 -13.02 14.45 7.83
C ASP A 171 -13.63 13.14 8.33
N LEU A 172 -14.08 12.30 7.41
CA LEU A 172 -14.64 10.97 7.69
C LEU A 172 -13.57 9.96 8.14
N ARG A 173 -12.27 10.32 8.08
CA ARG A 173 -11.11 9.47 8.37
C ARG A 173 -11.06 8.17 7.58
N LYS A 174 -11.73 8.17 6.41
CA LYS A 174 -11.67 7.08 5.45
C LYS A 174 -10.53 7.30 4.47
N GLN A 175 -9.87 6.21 4.09
CA GLN A 175 -8.80 6.23 3.09
C GLN A 175 -9.28 5.50 1.83
N ALA A 176 -9.51 6.26 0.76
CA ALA A 176 -9.91 5.69 -0.52
C ALA A 176 -8.75 4.87 -1.14
N VAL A 177 -9.04 3.63 -1.52
CA VAL A 177 -8.09 2.68 -2.11
C VAL A 177 -8.39 2.40 -3.59
N GLY A 178 -9.54 2.85 -4.09
CA GLY A 178 -9.94 2.76 -5.50
C GLY A 178 -11.40 3.14 -5.69
N GLY A 179 -11.88 3.13 -6.93
CA GLY A 179 -13.27 3.48 -7.24
C GLY A 179 -13.68 3.05 -8.64
N VAL A 180 -14.96 3.16 -8.95
CA VAL A 180 -15.50 2.87 -10.29
C VAL A 180 -16.10 4.14 -10.86
N LEU A 181 -15.55 4.60 -11.97
CA LEU A 181 -15.96 5.80 -12.68
C LEU A 181 -16.61 5.42 -14.00
N SER A 182 -17.88 5.76 -14.19
CA SER A 182 -18.54 5.67 -15.49
C SER A 182 -18.22 6.93 -16.28
N VAL A 183 -17.61 6.76 -17.45
CA VAL A 183 -17.17 7.84 -18.35
C VAL A 183 -17.96 7.75 -19.65
N THR A 184 -18.72 8.78 -19.96
CA THR A 184 -19.48 8.91 -21.20
C THR A 184 -18.83 9.96 -22.10
N VAL A 185 -18.29 9.53 -23.24
CA VAL A 185 -17.78 10.45 -24.26
C VAL A 185 -18.95 10.91 -25.12
N VAL A 186 -19.38 12.16 -24.93
CA VAL A 186 -20.62 12.70 -25.52
C VAL A 186 -20.34 13.18 -26.95
N SER A 187 -19.57 14.26 -27.08
CA SER A 187 -19.33 14.94 -28.35
C SER A 187 -18.03 15.73 -28.39
N GLY A 188 -17.55 16.02 -29.60
CA GLY A 188 -16.44 16.96 -29.83
C GLY A 188 -16.90 18.11 -30.72
N ARG A 189 -16.39 19.32 -30.48
CA ARG A 189 -16.71 20.51 -31.30
C ARG A 189 -15.53 21.46 -31.41
N SER A 190 -15.41 22.19 -32.52
CA SER A 190 -14.42 23.27 -32.60
C SER A 190 -14.83 24.42 -31.67
N SER A 191 -13.85 25.03 -30.98
CA SER A 191 -14.05 26.19 -30.10
C SER A 191 -14.67 27.38 -30.84
N ASN A 192 -14.38 27.52 -32.15
CA ASN A 192 -14.87 28.63 -32.99
C ASN A 192 -16.10 28.25 -33.85
N GLY A 193 -16.73 27.09 -33.63
CA GLY A 193 -17.84 26.61 -34.46
C GLY A 193 -17.45 26.20 -35.89
N GLY A 194 -16.15 26.12 -36.18
CA GLY A 194 -15.58 25.74 -37.48
C GLY A 194 -15.11 24.29 -37.56
N ILE A 195 -14.23 24.01 -38.52
CA ILE A 195 -13.59 22.69 -38.71
C ILE A 195 -12.53 22.47 -37.62
N MET A 196 -12.52 21.29 -36.98
CA MET A 196 -11.41 20.89 -36.11
C MET A 196 -10.07 20.98 -36.87
N PRO A 197 -9.07 21.75 -36.41
CA PRO A 197 -7.82 21.94 -37.12
C PRO A 197 -7.11 20.60 -37.41
N GLY A 198 -6.68 20.38 -38.67
CA GLY A 198 -6.04 19.14 -39.11
C GLY A 198 -6.92 18.21 -39.96
N ILE A 199 -8.18 18.59 -40.21
CA ILE A 199 -9.11 17.88 -41.09
C ILE A 199 -9.16 18.61 -42.43
N ALA A 200 -8.77 17.95 -43.52
CA ALA A 200 -8.77 18.56 -44.86
C ALA A 200 -10.18 18.88 -45.37
N ASP A 201 -10.33 20.03 -46.01
CA ASP A 201 -11.58 20.71 -46.42
C ASP A 201 -12.57 19.89 -47.30
N ASN A 202 -12.18 18.71 -47.80
CA ASN A 202 -12.93 17.98 -48.82
C ASN A 202 -13.38 16.55 -48.43
N LYS A 203 -13.20 16.11 -47.17
CA LYS A 203 -13.71 14.80 -46.70
C LYS A 203 -14.32 14.90 -45.30
N VAL A 204 -15.43 14.20 -45.10
CA VAL A 204 -16.05 14.04 -43.77
C VAL A 204 -15.06 13.27 -42.87
N PRO A 205 -14.51 13.89 -41.81
CA PRO A 205 -13.57 13.21 -40.94
C PRO A 205 -14.28 12.08 -40.21
N HIS A 206 -13.60 10.94 -40.14
CA HIS A 206 -14.02 9.80 -39.32
C HIS A 206 -13.15 9.82 -38.08
N THR A 207 -13.75 10.02 -36.92
CA THR A 207 -13.04 10.21 -35.65
C THR A 207 -13.51 9.25 -34.58
N PHE A 208 -12.60 8.88 -33.68
CA PHE A 208 -12.94 8.18 -32.45
C PHE A 208 -12.08 8.71 -31.31
N VAL A 209 -12.52 8.45 -30.08
CA VAL A 209 -11.79 8.80 -28.87
C VAL A 209 -11.37 7.52 -28.15
N GLU A 210 -10.11 7.46 -27.76
CA GLU A 210 -9.59 6.49 -26.81
C GLU A 210 -9.60 7.11 -25.41
N VAL A 211 -10.23 6.43 -24.45
CA VAL A 211 -10.30 6.82 -23.04
C VAL A 211 -9.34 5.94 -22.25
N GLU A 212 -8.39 6.55 -21.56
CA GLU A 212 -7.36 5.87 -20.78
C GLU A 212 -7.44 6.23 -19.30
N VAL A 213 -7.46 5.22 -18.41
CA VAL A 213 -7.29 5.38 -16.97
C VAL A 213 -6.24 4.37 -16.49
N GLY A 214 -5.06 4.88 -16.10
CA GLY A 214 -3.95 4.03 -15.68
C GLY A 214 -3.43 3.16 -16.83
N ASN A 215 -3.76 1.86 -16.82
CA ASN A 215 -3.44 0.94 -17.91
C ASN A 215 -4.68 0.51 -18.71
N LEU A 216 -5.86 0.94 -18.29
CA LEU A 216 -7.13 0.58 -18.90
C LEU A 216 -7.41 1.54 -20.05
N MET A 217 -7.65 1.00 -21.25
CA MET A 217 -7.97 1.76 -22.46
C MET A 217 -9.32 1.28 -23.00
N ARG A 218 -10.16 2.23 -23.43
CA ARG A 218 -11.45 1.99 -24.07
C ARG A 218 -11.57 2.87 -25.31
N LYS A 219 -12.27 2.40 -26.34
CA LYS A 219 -12.37 3.11 -27.62
C LYS A 219 -13.83 3.32 -27.98
N THR A 220 -14.18 4.53 -28.42
CA THR A 220 -15.52 4.83 -28.92
C THR A 220 -15.76 4.24 -30.31
N SER A 221 -17.03 4.08 -30.69
CA SER A 221 -17.37 3.85 -32.09
C SER A 221 -16.88 5.02 -32.95
N THR A 222 -16.57 4.78 -34.22
CA THR A 222 -16.22 5.86 -35.14
C THR A 222 -17.45 6.74 -35.40
N SER A 223 -17.27 8.05 -35.27
CA SER A 223 -18.27 9.07 -35.62
C SER A 223 -17.80 9.84 -36.84
N ASN A 224 -18.77 10.28 -37.64
CA ASN A 224 -18.53 11.05 -38.84
C ASN A 224 -18.98 12.49 -38.63
N GLY A 225 -18.21 13.45 -39.14
CA GLY A 225 -18.60 14.86 -39.16
C GLY A 225 -17.69 15.77 -38.34
N LEU A 226 -17.89 17.06 -38.52
CA LEU A 226 -17.08 18.13 -37.93
C LEU A 226 -17.35 18.33 -36.43
N ASN A 227 -18.57 17.97 -35.98
CA ASN A 227 -18.98 17.94 -34.58
C ASN A 227 -19.40 16.50 -34.23
N PRO A 228 -18.43 15.58 -34.08
CA PRO A 228 -18.72 14.17 -33.86
C PRO A 228 -19.49 13.96 -32.54
N THR A 229 -20.42 13.00 -32.56
CA THR A 229 -21.13 12.54 -31.35
C THR A 229 -20.88 11.06 -31.21
N TRP A 230 -20.33 10.66 -30.05
CA TRP A 230 -19.92 9.27 -29.82
C TRP A 230 -20.86 8.54 -28.88
N ASN A 231 -21.40 9.24 -27.87
CA ASN A 231 -22.32 8.72 -26.85
C ASN A 231 -21.92 7.33 -26.30
N SER A 232 -20.62 7.10 -26.18
CA SER A 232 -20.05 5.82 -25.76
C SER A 232 -19.73 5.88 -24.29
N THR A 233 -20.25 4.93 -23.51
CA THR A 233 -20.08 4.87 -22.05
C THR A 233 -19.18 3.72 -21.65
N PHE A 234 -18.24 3.97 -20.74
CA PHE A 234 -17.29 2.99 -20.24
C PHE A 234 -17.20 3.03 -18.72
N ASN A 235 -17.16 1.86 -18.07
CA ASN A 235 -16.79 1.75 -16.67
C ASN A 235 -15.27 1.64 -16.55
N MET A 236 -14.66 2.61 -15.88
CA MET A 236 -13.23 2.71 -15.64
C MET A 236 -12.93 2.49 -14.16
N VAL A 237 -11.84 1.77 -13.86
CA VAL A 237 -11.42 1.49 -12.49
C VAL A 237 -10.33 2.46 -12.06
N LEU A 238 -10.55 3.16 -10.96
CA LEU A 238 -9.58 4.03 -10.31
C LEU A 238 -8.78 3.24 -9.25
N HIS A 239 -7.50 3.53 -9.16
CA HIS A 239 -6.61 2.93 -8.17
C HIS A 239 -6.07 4.00 -7.21
N GLY A 240 -6.45 3.91 -5.94
CA GLY A 240 -6.15 4.90 -4.90
C GLY A 240 -7.16 6.05 -4.82
N GLU A 241 -6.80 7.11 -4.11
CA GLU A 241 -7.63 8.30 -3.84
C GLU A 241 -7.62 9.34 -4.98
N THR A 242 -6.83 9.13 -6.03
CA THR A 242 -6.73 10.03 -7.19
C THR A 242 -6.65 9.24 -8.49
N GLY A 243 -7.09 9.85 -9.59
CA GLY A 243 -7.01 9.27 -10.93
C GLY A 243 -6.86 10.34 -12.01
N ILE A 244 -6.42 9.91 -13.19
CA ILE A 244 -6.33 10.72 -14.39
C ILE A 244 -7.04 9.94 -15.49
N VAL A 245 -8.03 10.58 -16.11
CA VAL A 245 -8.76 10.10 -17.27
C VAL A 245 -8.23 10.87 -18.47
N LYS A 246 -7.56 10.19 -19.39
CA LYS A 246 -7.05 10.79 -20.62
C LYS A 246 -7.98 10.47 -21.77
N PHE A 247 -8.15 11.42 -22.68
CA PHE A 247 -8.94 11.26 -23.88
C PHE A 247 -8.03 11.56 -25.06
N LEU A 248 -7.81 10.56 -25.93
CA LEU A 248 -6.97 10.67 -27.11
C LEU A 248 -7.86 10.66 -28.35
N LEU A 249 -7.83 11.74 -29.12
CA LEU A 249 -8.62 11.88 -30.33
C LEU A 249 -7.82 11.37 -31.54
N TYR A 250 -8.46 10.49 -32.33
CA TYR A 250 -7.91 9.95 -33.56
C TYR A 250 -8.78 10.31 -34.76
N VAL A 251 -8.13 10.53 -35.92
CA VAL A 251 -8.79 10.84 -37.20
C VAL A 251 -8.31 9.89 -38.29
N LEU A 252 -9.23 9.45 -39.15
CA LEU A 252 -8.91 8.64 -40.32
C LEU A 252 -8.15 9.48 -41.35
N ASP A 253 -7.00 8.97 -41.80
CA ASP A 253 -6.15 9.61 -42.79
C ASP A 253 -6.87 9.78 -44.15
N SER A 254 -6.38 10.73 -44.97
CA SER A 254 -6.92 11.09 -46.28
C SER A 254 -6.99 9.91 -47.26
N GLY A 255 -6.15 8.88 -47.06
CA GLY A 255 -6.16 7.62 -47.80
C GLY A 255 -7.19 6.58 -47.33
N GLY A 256 -7.86 6.79 -46.19
CA GLY A 256 -8.88 5.89 -45.64
C GLY A 256 -8.36 4.59 -45.01
N VAL A 257 -7.03 4.43 -44.90
CA VAL A 257 -6.41 3.15 -44.50
C VAL A 257 -6.00 3.13 -43.01
N LYS A 258 -5.70 4.28 -42.40
CA LYS A 258 -5.12 4.33 -41.06
C LYS A 258 -5.67 5.51 -40.25
N PHE A 259 -5.89 5.29 -38.96
CA PHE A 259 -6.17 6.36 -38.00
C PHE A 259 -4.88 6.96 -37.46
N ASN A 260 -4.79 8.28 -37.46
CA ASN A 260 -3.69 9.06 -36.92
C ASN A 260 -4.13 9.75 -35.63
N TYR A 261 -3.24 9.78 -34.64
CA TYR A 261 -3.43 10.56 -33.42
C TYR A 261 -3.48 12.05 -33.79
N LEU A 262 -4.47 12.77 -33.26
CA LEU A 262 -4.65 14.20 -33.50
C LEU A 262 -4.26 15.02 -32.26
N THR A 263 -4.85 14.73 -31.10
CA THR A 263 -4.64 15.51 -29.87
C THR A 263 -5.15 14.75 -28.64
N SER A 264 -4.99 15.32 -27.46
CA SER A 264 -5.53 14.76 -26.21
C SER A 264 -6.02 15.82 -25.24
N CYS A 265 -6.81 15.39 -24.25
CA CYS A 265 -7.09 16.17 -23.05
C CYS A 265 -7.16 15.24 -21.82
N GLU A 266 -7.02 15.81 -20.63
CA GLU A 266 -7.03 15.05 -19.38
C GLU A 266 -8.01 15.65 -18.35
N ILE A 267 -8.77 14.78 -17.70
CA ILE A 267 -9.58 15.11 -16.51
C ILE A 267 -9.00 14.36 -15.31
N LYS A 268 -8.70 15.09 -14.25
CA LYS A 268 -8.23 14.53 -12.98
C LYS A 268 -9.40 14.35 -12.02
N VAL A 269 -9.35 13.30 -11.24
CA VAL A 269 -10.36 12.95 -10.22
C VAL A 269 -9.68 12.75 -8.87
N LYS A 270 -10.32 13.21 -7.80
CA LYS A 270 -9.80 13.07 -6.43
C LYS A 270 -10.94 12.83 -5.43
N TYR A 271 -10.74 11.85 -4.55
CA TYR A 271 -11.53 11.67 -3.35
C TYR A 271 -11.20 12.74 -2.30
N VAL A 272 -12.23 13.32 -1.69
CA VAL A 272 -12.13 14.29 -0.61
C VAL A 272 -12.53 13.62 0.71
N HIS A 273 -11.88 14.00 1.82
CA HIS A 273 -12.06 13.34 3.12
C HIS A 273 -13.49 13.43 3.70
N ASP A 274 -14.33 14.32 3.21
CA ASP A 274 -15.76 14.45 3.55
C ASP A 274 -16.66 13.42 2.82
N GLY A 275 -16.10 12.61 1.91
CA GLY A 275 -16.86 11.65 1.10
C GLY A 275 -17.13 12.12 -0.33
N SER A 276 -16.90 13.39 -0.62
CA SER A 276 -17.14 14.00 -1.93
C SER A 276 -16.03 13.70 -2.94
N THR A 277 -16.29 14.04 -4.21
CA THR A 277 -15.35 13.87 -5.32
C THR A 277 -15.19 15.14 -6.13
N ILE A 278 -13.94 15.52 -6.38
CA ILE A 278 -13.58 16.66 -7.21
C ILE A 278 -13.05 16.16 -8.56
N PHE A 279 -13.59 16.73 -9.63
CA PHE A 279 -13.09 16.59 -10.99
C PHE A 279 -12.50 17.92 -11.44
N TRP A 280 -11.33 17.91 -12.07
CA TRP A 280 -10.78 19.12 -12.65
C TRP A 280 -9.96 18.85 -13.91
N ALA A 281 -9.97 19.82 -14.82
CA ALA A 281 -9.21 19.83 -16.05
C ALA A 281 -8.69 21.25 -16.35
N ILE A 282 -7.79 21.34 -17.31
CA ILE A 282 -7.24 22.61 -17.77
C ILE A 282 -8.18 23.16 -18.84
N GLY A 283 -8.69 24.36 -18.61
CA GLY A 283 -9.55 25.09 -19.53
C GLY A 283 -8.75 25.96 -20.52
N HIS A 284 -9.48 26.73 -21.33
CA HIS A 284 -8.90 27.64 -22.31
C HIS A 284 -7.97 28.66 -21.63
N ASN A 285 -6.91 29.08 -22.33
CA ASN A 285 -5.96 30.07 -21.84
C ASN A 285 -5.37 29.72 -20.46
N SER A 286 -5.13 28.43 -20.21
CA SER A 286 -4.65 27.91 -18.92
C SER A 286 -5.61 28.14 -17.74
N GLY A 287 -6.90 28.33 -18.01
CA GLY A 287 -7.95 28.35 -16.98
C GLY A 287 -8.18 26.96 -16.36
N VAL A 288 -9.14 26.85 -15.46
CA VAL A 288 -9.51 25.59 -14.80
C VAL A 288 -11.00 25.35 -14.96
N VAL A 289 -11.34 24.14 -15.39
CA VAL A 289 -12.72 23.63 -15.32
C VAL A 289 -12.77 22.65 -14.16
N ALA A 290 -13.49 22.98 -13.10
CA ALA A 290 -13.62 22.13 -11.91
C ALA A 290 -15.09 21.88 -11.57
N LYS A 291 -15.38 20.68 -11.08
CA LYS A 291 -16.70 20.24 -10.64
C LYS A 291 -16.57 19.43 -9.34
N HIS A 292 -17.55 19.59 -8.46
CA HIS A 292 -17.64 18.89 -7.19
C HIS A 292 -18.91 18.05 -7.15
N THR A 293 -18.82 16.89 -6.52
CA THR A 293 -19.94 15.97 -6.31
C THR A 293 -19.93 15.51 -4.87
N GLU A 294 -21.01 15.82 -4.16
CA GLU A 294 -21.16 15.43 -2.76
C GLU A 294 -21.42 13.92 -2.60
N GLN A 295 -22.02 13.30 -3.62
CA GLN A 295 -22.51 11.92 -3.55
C GLN A 295 -22.13 11.09 -4.78
N CYS A 296 -21.90 9.80 -4.56
CA CYS A 296 -21.76 8.82 -5.65
C CYS A 296 -23.09 8.69 -6.41
N GLY A 297 -23.01 8.57 -7.73
CA GLY A 297 -24.16 8.48 -8.63
C GLY A 297 -24.57 9.81 -9.26
N GLN A 298 -24.09 10.95 -8.74
CA GLN A 298 -24.32 12.25 -9.35
C GLN A 298 -23.58 12.36 -10.69
N GLU A 299 -24.30 12.80 -11.72
CA GLU A 299 -23.76 13.05 -13.06
C GLU A 299 -23.16 14.44 -13.17
N VAL A 300 -21.97 14.51 -13.74
CA VAL A 300 -21.24 15.75 -13.98
C VAL A 300 -20.87 15.82 -15.45
N GLU A 301 -21.35 16.86 -16.11
CA GLU A 301 -20.88 17.21 -17.45
C GLU A 301 -19.70 18.18 -17.37
N MET A 302 -18.65 17.88 -18.12
CA MET A 302 -17.47 18.71 -18.28
C MET A 302 -17.18 18.95 -19.76
N VAL A 303 -16.87 20.19 -20.10
CA VAL A 303 -16.37 20.59 -21.42
C VAL A 303 -14.91 20.96 -21.26
N VAL A 304 -14.02 20.22 -21.93
CA VAL A 304 -12.57 20.32 -21.75
C VAL A 304 -11.91 20.59 -23.10
N PRO A 305 -11.07 21.63 -23.23
CA PRO A 305 -10.32 21.87 -24.45
C PRO A 305 -9.25 20.81 -24.67
N PHE A 306 -8.94 20.56 -25.94
CA PHE A 306 -7.77 19.77 -26.34
C PHE A 306 -6.47 20.57 -26.14
N GLU A 307 -5.36 19.87 -25.88
CA GLU A 307 -4.09 20.51 -25.54
C GLU A 307 -3.43 21.23 -26.73
N ASP A 308 -3.55 20.70 -27.95
CA ASP A 308 -2.77 21.14 -29.11
C ASP A 308 -3.60 21.76 -30.24
N ILE A 309 -4.94 21.75 -30.12
CA ILE A 309 -5.84 22.23 -31.17
C ILE A 309 -7.01 23.03 -30.59
N ASP A 310 -7.57 23.92 -31.42
CA ASP A 310 -8.77 24.69 -31.10
C ASP A 310 -10.03 23.81 -31.20
N GLY A 311 -10.32 23.10 -30.12
CA GLY A 311 -11.43 22.18 -30.01
C GLY A 311 -11.70 21.74 -28.58
N GLU A 312 -12.94 21.35 -28.32
CA GLU A 312 -13.43 20.93 -27.01
C GLU A 312 -14.05 19.54 -27.07
N LEU A 313 -13.88 18.80 -25.99
CA LEU A 313 -14.53 17.51 -25.71
C LEU A 313 -15.57 17.69 -24.60
N THR A 314 -16.79 17.23 -24.87
CA THR A 314 -17.86 17.11 -23.86
C THR A 314 -17.88 15.69 -23.31
N VAL A 315 -17.75 15.57 -21.99
CA VAL A 315 -17.72 14.29 -21.27
C VAL A 315 -18.71 14.35 -20.11
N SER A 316 -19.49 13.29 -19.93
CA SER A 316 -20.29 13.06 -18.73
C SER A 316 -19.60 12.02 -17.83
N LEU A 317 -19.48 12.35 -16.55
CA LEU A 317 -18.80 11.55 -15.54
C LEU A 317 -19.78 11.20 -14.41
N VAL A 318 -19.85 9.91 -14.06
CA VAL A 318 -20.62 9.44 -12.90
C VAL A 318 -19.73 8.52 -12.07
N LEU A 319 -19.35 8.96 -10.88
CA LEU A 319 -18.70 8.06 -9.93
C LEU A 319 -19.74 7.09 -9.37
N LYS A 320 -19.56 5.79 -9.61
CA LYS A 320 -20.50 4.76 -9.14
C LYS A 320 -20.23 4.36 -7.69
N GLU A 321 -18.96 4.27 -7.31
CA GLU A 321 -18.53 3.92 -5.96
C GLU A 321 -17.08 4.33 -5.67
N TRP A 322 -16.81 4.68 -4.40
CA TRP A 322 -15.47 4.64 -3.80
C TRP A 322 -15.33 3.39 -2.94
N GLN A 323 -14.11 2.86 -2.91
CA GLN A 323 -13.70 1.73 -2.09
C GLN A 323 -12.69 2.25 -1.06
N PHE A 324 -12.85 1.84 0.20
CA PHE A 324 -12.04 2.32 1.32
C PHE A 324 -11.17 1.22 1.94
N SER A 325 -10.10 1.61 2.63
CA SER A 325 -9.19 0.67 3.31
C SER A 325 -9.83 -0.06 4.50
N ASP A 326 -10.95 0.45 5.02
CA ASP A 326 -11.77 -0.26 5.99
C ASP A 326 -12.69 -1.29 5.33
N GLY A 327 -12.81 -1.28 4.00
CA GLY A 327 -13.71 -2.13 3.21
C GLY A 327 -15.16 -1.71 3.13
N SER A 328 -15.46 -0.51 3.60
CA SER A 328 -16.72 0.14 3.25
C SER A 328 -16.71 0.57 1.77
N VAL A 329 -17.92 0.70 1.21
CA VAL A 329 -18.17 1.21 -0.15
C VAL A 329 -19.25 2.28 -0.04
N THR A 330 -19.09 3.40 -0.75
CA THR A 330 -20.17 4.38 -0.93
C THR A 330 -20.99 3.99 -2.15
N LEU A 331 -22.17 3.41 -1.95
CA LEU A 331 -23.09 2.97 -3.02
C LEU A 331 -24.13 4.06 -3.33
N SER A 332 -24.54 4.10 -4.60
CA SER A 332 -25.44 5.13 -5.16
C SER A 332 -26.94 4.90 -4.92
N ASN A 333 -27.37 3.91 -4.12
CA ASN A 333 -28.80 3.69 -3.86
C ASN A 333 -29.05 2.92 -2.57
N TYR A 334 -29.42 3.61 -1.49
CA TYR A 334 -30.48 3.27 -0.51
C TYR A 334 -30.66 4.50 0.42
N PRO A 335 -31.90 4.94 0.72
CA PRO A 335 -32.12 5.93 1.77
C PRO A 335 -31.61 5.36 3.09
N SER A 336 -30.76 6.13 3.76
CA SER A 336 -30.25 5.90 5.10
C SER A 336 -31.42 5.85 6.10
N SER A 337 -32.01 4.67 6.25
CA SER A 337 -32.76 4.31 7.45
C SER A 337 -31.77 4.29 8.61
N GLY A 338 -31.93 5.23 9.53
CA GLY A 338 -31.02 5.48 10.64
C GLY A 338 -30.68 4.22 11.45
N LEU A 339 -29.39 3.91 11.51
CA LEU A 339 -28.81 3.34 12.71
C LEU A 339 -28.04 4.46 13.40
N GLN A 340 -28.53 4.84 14.56
CA GLN A 340 -27.84 5.72 15.49
C GLN A 340 -26.43 5.18 15.72
N SER A 341 -25.43 6.02 15.45
CA SER A 341 -24.06 5.79 15.88
C SER A 341 -24.03 5.85 17.40
N SER A 342 -24.01 4.70 18.07
CA SER A 342 -23.59 4.63 19.45
C SER A 342 -22.11 5.02 19.51
N SER A 343 -21.86 6.18 20.08
CA SER A 343 -20.55 6.67 20.48
C SER A 343 -19.95 5.75 21.53
N ASP A 344 -19.03 4.87 21.15
CA ASP A 344 -17.78 4.65 21.88
C ASP A 344 -16.85 3.69 21.11
N GLY A 345 -15.54 3.95 21.16
CA GLY A 345 -14.52 3.04 20.64
C GLY A 345 -14.14 3.26 19.17
N SER A 346 -13.06 4.00 18.96
CA SER A 346 -12.35 4.00 17.68
C SER A 346 -11.94 2.57 17.30
N PRO A 347 -12.28 2.05 16.10
CA PRO A 347 -11.64 0.85 15.60
C PRO A 347 -10.20 1.24 15.29
N LYS A 348 -9.26 0.78 16.12
CA LYS A 348 -7.83 0.88 15.84
C LYS A 348 -7.58 0.22 14.50
N LEU A 349 -7.19 1.02 13.51
CA LEU A 349 -6.69 0.55 12.22
C LEU A 349 -5.36 -0.18 12.46
N GLN A 350 -5.44 -1.45 12.82
CA GLN A 350 -4.32 -2.36 12.70
C GLN A 350 -4.36 -2.91 11.28
N SER A 351 -3.30 -2.65 10.52
CA SER A 351 -2.96 -3.44 9.34
C SER A 351 -2.80 -4.89 9.80
N ILE A 352 -3.89 -5.66 9.81
CA ILE A 352 -3.86 -7.11 10.07
C ILE A 352 -3.31 -7.75 8.80
N THR A 353 -1.99 -7.82 8.69
CA THR A 353 -1.33 -8.67 7.71
C THR A 353 -1.54 -10.13 8.12
N GLY A 354 -2.28 -10.88 7.30
CA GLY A 354 -2.54 -12.32 7.52
C GLY A 354 -3.98 -12.81 7.35
N ARG A 355 -4.93 -11.97 6.89
CA ARG A 355 -6.28 -12.43 6.53
C ARG A 355 -6.23 -13.29 5.27
N ARG A 356 -7.06 -14.34 5.21
CA ARG A 356 -7.22 -15.14 3.99
C ARG A 356 -8.43 -14.63 3.22
N LEU A 357 -8.21 -14.24 1.98
CA LEU A 357 -9.23 -13.78 1.05
C LEU A 357 -9.55 -14.93 0.09
N ARG A 358 -10.83 -15.22 -0.09
CA ARG A 358 -11.30 -16.11 -1.15
C ARG A 358 -11.72 -15.25 -2.34
N VAL A 359 -11.06 -15.47 -3.47
CA VAL A 359 -11.39 -14.87 -4.75
C VAL A 359 -12.04 -15.92 -5.62
N ARG A 360 -13.31 -15.72 -5.97
CA ARG A 360 -14.04 -16.51 -6.97
C ARG A 360 -14.00 -15.79 -8.30
N VAL A 361 -13.44 -16.45 -9.32
CA VAL A 361 -13.55 -16.01 -10.71
C VAL A 361 -14.87 -16.55 -11.24
N VAL A 362 -15.88 -15.71 -11.33
CA VAL A 362 -17.26 -16.12 -11.63
C VAL A 362 -17.39 -16.39 -13.12
N GLU A 363 -17.30 -15.34 -13.92
CA GLU A 363 -17.58 -15.36 -15.35
C GLU A 363 -16.84 -14.24 -16.09
N GLY A 364 -16.72 -14.39 -17.41
CA GLY A 364 -16.23 -13.35 -18.31
C GLY A 364 -17.29 -12.99 -19.35
N ARG A 365 -17.32 -11.73 -19.78
CA ARG A 365 -18.19 -11.28 -20.88
C ARG A 365 -17.43 -10.45 -21.89
N ALA A 366 -17.91 -10.48 -23.14
CA ALA A 366 -17.33 -9.77 -24.27
C ALA A 366 -15.81 -10.04 -24.43
N LEU A 367 -15.37 -11.28 -24.22
CA LEU A 367 -13.97 -11.66 -24.40
C LEU A 367 -13.68 -11.85 -25.89
N THR A 368 -12.78 -11.04 -26.44
CA THR A 368 -12.33 -11.13 -27.83
C THR A 368 -10.94 -11.73 -27.90
N ALA A 369 -10.80 -12.91 -28.54
CA ALA A 369 -9.51 -13.48 -28.92
C ALA A 369 -9.17 -13.05 -30.36
N ASN A 370 -7.91 -12.73 -30.67
CA ASN A 370 -7.49 -12.28 -32.00
C ASN A 370 -7.14 -13.47 -32.93
N SER A 371 -7.60 -14.67 -32.60
CA SER A 371 -7.16 -15.90 -33.27
C SER A 371 -7.68 -16.01 -34.71
N LYS A 372 -6.77 -16.38 -35.62
CA LYS A 372 -7.07 -16.73 -37.02
C LYS A 372 -7.88 -18.03 -37.15
N SER A 373 -8.07 -18.77 -36.06
CA SER A 373 -8.73 -20.07 -36.00
C SER A 373 -10.19 -20.01 -35.53
N GLY A 374 -10.65 -18.84 -35.05
CA GLY A 374 -12.03 -18.62 -34.60
C GLY A 374 -12.42 -19.36 -33.31
N LYS A 375 -11.48 -20.09 -32.69
CA LYS A 375 -11.69 -20.82 -31.43
C LYS A 375 -11.12 -19.99 -30.28
N CYS A 376 -11.98 -19.66 -29.32
CA CYS A 376 -11.62 -18.98 -28.08
C CYS A 376 -11.83 -19.97 -26.92
N ASP A 377 -10.73 -20.39 -26.30
CA ASP A 377 -10.73 -21.37 -25.21
C ASP A 377 -10.21 -20.68 -23.93
N PRO A 378 -11.03 -19.83 -23.28
CA PRO A 378 -10.54 -18.88 -22.31
C PRO A 378 -10.21 -19.50 -20.95
N TYR A 379 -9.15 -19.00 -20.34
CA TYR A 379 -8.76 -19.27 -18.96
C TYR A 379 -8.05 -18.04 -18.33
N VAL A 380 -8.05 -17.96 -17.00
CA VAL A 380 -7.55 -16.79 -16.25
C VAL A 380 -6.42 -17.21 -15.33
N LYS A 381 -5.29 -16.50 -15.39
CA LYS A 381 -4.20 -16.56 -14.42
C LYS A 381 -4.34 -15.42 -13.40
N LEU A 382 -4.28 -15.77 -12.12
CA LEU A 382 -4.34 -14.84 -11.00
C LEU A 382 -2.98 -14.81 -10.30
N GLN A 383 -2.44 -13.61 -10.08
CA GLN A 383 -1.17 -13.43 -9.38
C GLN A 383 -1.29 -12.36 -8.30
N TYR A 384 -0.97 -12.70 -7.07
CA TYR A 384 -0.93 -11.77 -5.94
C TYR A 384 0.31 -12.05 -5.09
N GLY A 385 1.20 -11.06 -4.97
CA GLY A 385 2.55 -11.26 -4.46
C GLY A 385 3.27 -12.41 -5.16
N LYS A 386 3.59 -13.46 -4.38
CA LYS A 386 4.22 -14.70 -4.84
C LYS A 386 3.23 -15.80 -5.22
N ALA A 387 1.96 -15.67 -4.83
CA ALA A 387 0.92 -16.64 -5.14
C ALA A 387 0.51 -16.53 -6.61
N LEU A 388 0.43 -17.67 -7.30
CA LEU A 388 0.04 -17.78 -8.70
C LEU A 388 -0.97 -18.93 -8.84
N TYR A 389 -2.16 -18.62 -9.35
CA TYR A 389 -3.22 -19.58 -9.62
C TYR A 389 -3.72 -19.46 -11.07
N ARG A 390 -4.41 -20.50 -11.55
CA ARG A 390 -5.10 -20.48 -12.84
C ARG A 390 -6.46 -21.17 -12.76
N THR A 391 -7.44 -20.64 -13.49
CA THR A 391 -8.74 -21.29 -13.69
C THR A 391 -8.62 -22.48 -14.65
N LYS A 392 -9.70 -23.25 -14.73
CA LYS A 392 -9.90 -24.24 -15.78
C LYS A 392 -10.01 -23.55 -17.14
N THR A 393 -9.53 -24.23 -18.17
CA THR A 393 -9.75 -23.82 -19.56
C THR A 393 -11.14 -24.28 -19.97
N LEU A 394 -11.93 -23.35 -20.50
CA LEU A 394 -13.24 -23.66 -21.08
C LEU A 394 -13.12 -23.60 -22.59
N SER A 395 -13.63 -24.59 -23.29
CA SER A 395 -13.51 -24.65 -24.76
C SER A 395 -14.62 -23.86 -25.45
N HIS A 396 -14.24 -23.14 -26.50
CA HIS A 396 -15.11 -22.55 -27.52
C HIS A 396 -16.19 -21.60 -26.96
N THR A 397 -15.80 -20.68 -26.08
CA THR A 397 -16.73 -19.70 -25.51
C THR A 397 -16.11 -18.32 -25.32
N VAL A 398 -16.86 -17.27 -25.68
CA VAL A 398 -16.54 -15.85 -25.41
C VAL A 398 -17.28 -15.31 -24.18
N ARG A 399 -18.09 -16.17 -23.54
CA ARG A 399 -18.80 -15.92 -22.27
C ARG A 399 -18.55 -17.07 -21.28
N PRO A 400 -17.28 -17.29 -20.88
CA PRO A 400 -16.93 -18.34 -19.95
C PRO A 400 -17.54 -18.13 -18.57
N VAL A 401 -17.99 -19.21 -17.94
CA VAL A 401 -18.42 -19.25 -16.53
C VAL A 401 -17.53 -20.27 -15.83
N TRP A 402 -16.53 -19.79 -15.08
CA TRP A 402 -15.54 -20.66 -14.42
C TRP A 402 -16.02 -21.10 -13.03
N ASN A 403 -16.49 -20.14 -12.21
CA ASN A 403 -16.78 -20.33 -10.79
C ASN A 403 -15.64 -20.93 -9.94
N ASP A 404 -14.40 -20.86 -10.43
CA ASP A 404 -13.24 -21.36 -9.71
C ASP A 404 -12.88 -20.43 -8.54
N LYS A 405 -12.56 -21.03 -7.39
CA LYS A 405 -12.28 -20.34 -6.12
C LYS A 405 -10.82 -20.49 -5.74
N PHE A 406 -10.18 -19.40 -5.33
CA PHE A 406 -8.78 -19.35 -4.94
C PHE A 406 -8.62 -18.62 -3.62
N GLU A 407 -7.65 -19.03 -2.81
CA GLU A 407 -7.39 -18.42 -1.49
C GLU A 407 -6.05 -17.70 -1.53
N PHE A 408 -6.05 -16.45 -1.11
CA PHE A 408 -4.87 -15.58 -1.03
C PHE A 408 -4.68 -15.08 0.39
N ASP A 409 -3.43 -14.94 0.81
CA ASP A 409 -3.12 -14.22 2.05
C ASP A 409 -3.02 -12.72 1.72
N GLU A 410 -3.77 -11.87 2.42
CA GLU A 410 -3.77 -10.41 2.23
C GLU A 410 -2.37 -9.83 2.50
N ILE A 411 -1.84 -9.08 1.53
CA ILE A 411 -0.51 -8.48 1.55
C ILE A 411 -0.67 -6.96 1.69
N ALA A 412 -0.10 -6.38 2.74
CA ALA A 412 -0.08 -4.93 2.93
C ALA A 412 0.90 -4.24 1.97
N GLY A 413 0.55 -3.05 1.50
CA GLY A 413 1.43 -2.16 0.76
C GLY A 413 0.90 -1.74 -0.62
N GLY A 414 -0.41 -1.88 -0.86
CA GLY A 414 -1.05 -1.48 -2.11
C GLY A 414 -0.72 -2.41 -3.28
N GLU A 415 -0.35 -3.67 -3.03
CA GLU A 415 -0.22 -4.65 -4.10
C GLU A 415 -1.62 -4.98 -4.67
N CYS A 416 -1.72 -5.05 -6.00
CA CYS A 416 -2.97 -5.43 -6.67
C CYS A 416 -2.89 -6.89 -7.13
N LEU A 417 -3.99 -7.62 -7.01
CA LEU A 417 -4.22 -8.87 -7.72
C LEU A 417 -4.12 -8.60 -9.22
N LYS A 418 -3.14 -9.23 -9.87
CA LYS A 418 -2.96 -9.20 -11.32
C LYS A 418 -3.73 -10.35 -11.93
N ILE A 419 -4.52 -10.04 -12.92
CA ILE A 419 -5.39 -10.97 -13.64
C ILE A 419 -4.90 -10.97 -15.08
N LYS A 420 -4.70 -12.14 -15.67
CA LYS A 420 -4.36 -12.27 -17.08
C LYS A 420 -5.23 -13.34 -17.71
N CYS A 421 -6.04 -12.94 -18.67
CA CYS A 421 -6.91 -13.83 -19.42
C CYS A 421 -6.18 -14.28 -20.70
N TYR A 422 -6.27 -15.57 -21.00
CA TYR A 422 -5.64 -16.19 -22.15
C TYR A 422 -6.65 -17.08 -22.87
N SER A 423 -6.51 -17.22 -24.19
CA SER A 423 -7.14 -18.28 -24.96
C SER A 423 -6.11 -19.38 -25.15
N ALA A 424 -6.43 -20.60 -24.74
CA ALA A 424 -5.57 -21.75 -25.01
C ALA A 424 -5.56 -22.02 -26.53
N ASP A 425 -4.38 -22.21 -27.11
CA ASP A 425 -4.20 -22.60 -28.50
C ASP A 425 -3.04 -23.60 -28.62
N ALA A 426 -3.09 -24.47 -29.62
CA ALA A 426 -2.14 -25.56 -29.85
C ALA A 426 -0.71 -25.05 -30.12
N PHE A 427 -0.56 -23.80 -30.58
CA PHE A 427 0.71 -23.19 -30.96
C PHE A 427 1.19 -22.10 -29.99
N GLY A 428 0.55 -22.00 -28.82
CA GLY A 428 0.90 -21.06 -27.76
C GLY A 428 -0.29 -20.19 -27.36
N ASP A 429 -0.49 -20.03 -26.06
CA ASP A 429 -1.64 -19.32 -25.51
C ASP A 429 -1.67 -17.84 -25.95
N GLU A 430 -2.79 -17.43 -26.52
CA GLU A 430 -3.02 -16.06 -26.93
C GLU A 430 -3.49 -15.23 -25.74
N SER A 431 -2.90 -14.05 -25.53
CA SER A 431 -3.34 -13.14 -24.47
C SER A 431 -4.65 -12.47 -24.87
N ILE A 432 -5.74 -12.80 -24.16
CA ILE A 432 -7.04 -12.13 -24.34
C ILE A 432 -7.01 -10.74 -23.70
N GLY A 433 -6.33 -10.56 -22.55
CA GLY A 433 -6.26 -9.27 -21.84
C GLY A 433 -5.72 -9.40 -20.42
N SER A 434 -5.50 -8.28 -19.72
CA SER A 434 -5.05 -8.29 -18.31
C SER A 434 -5.80 -7.28 -17.46
N ALA A 435 -5.95 -7.50 -16.16
CA ALA A 435 -6.54 -6.51 -15.26
C ALA A 435 -5.85 -6.49 -13.91
N ARG A 436 -6.13 -5.46 -13.11
CA ARG A 436 -5.59 -5.29 -11.77
C ARG A 436 -6.71 -4.92 -10.80
N VAL A 437 -6.72 -5.56 -9.63
CA VAL A 437 -7.74 -5.33 -8.60
C VAL A 437 -7.04 -5.17 -7.25
N ASN A 438 -7.38 -4.13 -6.49
CA ASN A 438 -6.91 -4.04 -5.12
C ASN A 438 -7.72 -4.99 -4.23
N LEU A 439 -7.02 -5.81 -3.44
CA LEU A 439 -7.62 -6.75 -2.51
C LEU A 439 -7.66 -6.22 -1.06
N GLU A 440 -7.02 -5.08 -0.80
CA GLU A 440 -7.04 -4.43 0.52
C GLU A 440 -8.41 -3.82 0.82
N GLY A 441 -8.75 -3.78 2.12
CA GLY A 441 -9.97 -3.15 2.61
C GLY A 441 -11.19 -4.00 2.30
N LEU A 442 -11.31 -5.16 2.95
CA LEU A 442 -12.56 -5.91 3.03
C LEU A 442 -12.88 -6.12 4.51
N LEU A 443 -14.13 -5.82 4.91
CA LEU A 443 -14.61 -6.11 6.26
C LEU A 443 -14.90 -7.61 6.40
N ASP A 444 -14.65 -8.16 7.58
CA ASP A 444 -14.92 -9.57 7.87
C ASP A 444 -16.41 -9.88 7.63
N GLY A 445 -16.69 -10.73 6.63
CA GLY A 445 -18.03 -11.08 6.19
C GLY A 445 -18.68 -10.24 5.11
N ALA A 446 -18.02 -9.20 4.61
CA ALA A 446 -18.46 -8.47 3.43
C ALA A 446 -17.88 -9.14 2.16
N SER A 447 -18.73 -9.49 1.19
CA SER A 447 -18.31 -9.95 -0.13
C SER A 447 -18.32 -8.79 -1.12
N ARG A 448 -17.23 -8.62 -1.88
CA ARG A 448 -17.12 -7.67 -2.98
C ARG A 448 -17.35 -8.38 -4.31
N ASP A 449 -18.45 -8.07 -4.97
CA ASP A 449 -18.77 -8.57 -6.31
C ASP A 449 -18.55 -7.45 -7.33
N VAL A 450 -17.57 -7.61 -8.22
CA VAL A 450 -17.11 -6.56 -9.11
C VAL A 450 -16.84 -7.08 -10.52
N TRP A 451 -17.31 -6.34 -11.52
CA TRP A 451 -16.91 -6.50 -12.91
C TRP A 451 -15.61 -5.74 -13.16
N VAL A 452 -14.58 -6.47 -13.55
CA VAL A 452 -13.24 -5.93 -13.76
C VAL A 452 -12.97 -5.86 -15.25
N PRO A 453 -12.88 -4.65 -15.82
CA PRO A 453 -12.57 -4.46 -17.21
C PRO A 453 -11.13 -4.88 -17.54
N LEU A 454 -10.95 -5.62 -18.63
CA LEU A 454 -9.63 -6.00 -19.13
C LEU A 454 -8.94 -4.80 -19.81
N GLU A 455 -7.65 -4.63 -19.50
CA GLU A 455 -6.69 -3.67 -20.04
C GLU A 455 -6.18 -4.11 -21.41
N LYS A 456 -5.82 -3.13 -22.25
CA LYS A 456 -5.21 -3.30 -23.58
C LYS A 456 -6.03 -4.10 -24.59
N VAL A 457 -7.35 -4.07 -24.43
CA VAL A 457 -8.31 -4.80 -25.27
C VAL A 457 -9.52 -3.92 -25.55
N GLU A 458 -10.15 -4.09 -26.70
CA GLU A 458 -11.31 -3.29 -27.11
C GLU A 458 -12.54 -3.58 -26.24
N SER A 459 -12.70 -4.84 -25.84
CA SER A 459 -13.79 -5.29 -24.99
C SER A 459 -13.36 -6.47 -24.13
N GLY A 460 -14.06 -6.68 -23.01
CA GLY A 460 -13.79 -7.79 -22.11
C GLY A 460 -13.84 -7.37 -20.66
N GLU A 461 -14.64 -8.09 -19.88
CA GLU A 461 -14.74 -7.90 -18.44
C GLU A 461 -14.80 -9.26 -17.75
N ILE A 462 -14.21 -9.34 -16.55
CA ILE A 462 -14.22 -10.53 -15.70
C ILE A 462 -14.91 -10.17 -14.39
N ARG A 463 -15.94 -10.92 -14.03
CA ARG A 463 -16.61 -10.79 -12.74
C ARG A 463 -15.86 -11.57 -11.67
N LEU A 464 -15.50 -10.88 -10.60
CA LEU A 464 -14.87 -11.45 -9.42
C LEU A 464 -15.76 -11.25 -8.21
N GLU A 465 -15.87 -12.28 -7.40
CA GLU A 465 -16.39 -12.16 -6.05
C GLU A 465 -15.25 -12.40 -5.07
N ILE A 466 -15.02 -11.43 -4.18
CA ILE A 466 -13.91 -11.44 -3.23
C ILE A 466 -14.52 -11.39 -1.84
N GLU A 467 -14.30 -12.44 -1.04
CA GLU A 467 -14.81 -12.53 0.32
C GLU A 467 -13.64 -12.81 1.29
N PRO A 468 -13.55 -12.12 2.43
CA PRO A 468 -12.66 -12.55 3.49
C PRO A 468 -13.20 -13.86 4.08
N ILE A 469 -12.32 -14.85 4.21
CA ILE A 469 -12.68 -16.12 4.80
C ILE A 469 -12.92 -15.89 6.29
N LYS A 470 -14.19 -15.92 6.70
CA LYS A 470 -14.55 -16.00 8.11
C LYS A 470 -13.93 -17.26 8.69
N ASN A 471 -13.21 -17.13 9.79
CA ASN A 471 -12.89 -18.29 10.62
C ASN A 471 -14.17 -18.68 11.39
N ASP A 472 -15.15 -19.26 10.68
CA ASP A 472 -16.31 -19.88 11.32
C ASP A 472 -15.86 -21.17 12.00
N HIS A 473 -15.38 -21.03 13.23
CA HIS A 473 -15.55 -22.05 14.25
C HIS A 473 -16.63 -21.56 15.22
N ASP A 474 -17.86 -21.43 14.74
CA ASP A 474 -19.05 -21.52 15.59
C ASP A 474 -20.33 -21.76 14.75
N ASN A 475 -20.60 -23.03 14.41
CA ASN A 475 -21.93 -23.65 14.35
C ASN A 475 -21.94 -24.94 13.52
N SER A 476 -21.69 -26.07 14.18
CA SER A 476 -22.65 -27.18 14.17
C SER A 476 -22.27 -28.21 15.24
N MET A 477 -23.31 -28.61 15.99
CA MET A 477 -23.37 -29.66 17.02
C MET A 477 -22.83 -29.36 18.44
N GLN A 478 -23.78 -28.97 19.28
CA GLN A 478 -24.10 -29.53 20.61
C GLN A 478 -23.13 -29.36 21.81
N SER A 479 -23.62 -28.49 22.70
CA SER A 479 -23.71 -28.63 24.16
C SER A 479 -22.45 -28.61 25.04
N SER A 480 -22.50 -27.64 25.96
CA SER A 480 -21.98 -27.62 27.33
C SER A 480 -20.55 -27.11 27.57
N SER A 481 -20.49 -25.97 28.28
CA SER A 481 -19.38 -25.39 29.08
C SER A 481 -18.05 -25.15 28.34
N SER A 482 -17.41 -23.98 28.33
CA SER A 482 -17.43 -22.83 29.23
C SER A 482 -16.61 -21.71 28.55
N LYS A 483 -17.11 -20.47 28.60
CA LYS A 483 -16.29 -19.29 28.32
C LYS A 483 -15.27 -19.11 29.46
N ALA A 484 -13.98 -19.28 29.18
CA ALA A 484 -12.87 -18.76 30.00
C ALA A 484 -11.56 -18.67 29.20
N GLY A 485 -11.04 -17.46 29.01
CA GLY A 485 -9.63 -17.13 28.69
C GLY A 485 -9.01 -17.75 27.42
N ALA A 486 -9.04 -17.03 26.29
CA ALA A 486 -8.27 -17.42 25.11
C ALA A 486 -6.76 -17.25 25.36
N GLY A 487 -6.09 -18.35 25.74
CA GLY A 487 -4.64 -18.43 25.85
C GLY A 487 -3.94 -18.68 24.51
N TRP A 488 -2.61 -18.66 24.51
CA TRP A 488 -1.78 -19.12 23.40
C TRP A 488 -0.71 -20.10 23.87
N ILE A 489 -0.28 -20.95 22.95
CA ILE A 489 0.75 -21.96 23.09
C ILE A 489 2.01 -21.44 22.42
N GLU A 490 3.09 -21.36 23.16
CA GLU A 490 4.43 -21.01 22.70
C GLU A 490 5.28 -22.29 22.64
N LEU A 491 5.58 -22.77 21.43
CA LEU A 491 6.44 -23.93 21.17
C LEU A 491 7.82 -23.47 20.70
N VAL A 492 8.86 -23.79 21.45
CA VAL A 492 10.26 -23.66 21.04
C VAL A 492 10.77 -25.03 20.61
N VAL A 493 11.14 -25.16 19.34
CA VAL A 493 11.84 -26.34 18.82
C VAL A 493 13.34 -26.07 18.93
N ILE A 494 14.00 -26.74 19.88
CA ILE A 494 15.37 -26.44 20.29
C ILE A 494 16.35 -27.22 19.42
N GLU A 495 16.37 -28.54 19.58
CA GLU A 495 17.30 -29.44 18.90
C GLU A 495 16.74 -30.86 18.74
N ALA A 496 17.44 -31.73 18.02
CA ALA A 496 17.20 -33.16 18.01
C ALA A 496 18.52 -33.91 18.09
N ARG A 497 18.48 -35.19 18.46
CA ARG A 497 19.65 -36.08 18.53
C ARG A 497 19.29 -37.50 18.06
N ASP A 498 20.32 -38.25 17.67
CA ASP A 498 20.22 -39.65 17.25
C ASP A 498 19.22 -39.91 16.11
N LEU A 499 19.02 -38.92 15.24
CA LEU A 499 18.11 -39.02 14.10
C LEU A 499 18.54 -40.14 13.14
N VAL A 500 17.58 -40.74 12.45
CA VAL A 500 17.88 -41.73 11.40
C VAL A 500 18.56 -41.05 10.22
N ALA A 501 19.67 -41.63 9.75
CA ALA A 501 20.33 -41.23 8.52
C ALA A 501 19.47 -41.58 7.30
N ALA A 502 19.04 -40.57 6.56
CA ALA A 502 18.27 -40.70 5.33
C ALA A 502 19.17 -40.83 4.09
N ASP A 503 20.43 -40.39 4.17
CA ASP A 503 21.40 -40.44 3.07
C ASP A 503 22.31 -41.66 3.12
N LEU A 504 22.74 -42.12 1.93
CA LEU A 504 23.77 -43.16 1.72
C LEU A 504 25.12 -42.87 2.40
N ARG A 505 25.37 -41.61 2.81
CA ARG A 505 26.59 -41.17 3.51
C ARG A 505 26.47 -41.19 5.03
N GLY A 506 25.33 -41.61 5.59
CA GLY A 506 25.11 -41.68 7.04
C GLY A 506 24.70 -40.36 7.71
N THR A 507 24.19 -39.38 6.94
CA THR A 507 23.68 -38.10 7.47
C THR A 507 22.26 -37.83 6.98
N SER A 508 21.65 -36.74 7.46
CA SER A 508 20.37 -36.22 6.98
C SER A 508 20.45 -34.68 6.88
N ASP A 509 19.52 -34.08 6.15
CA ASP A 509 19.27 -32.64 6.08
C ASP A 509 17.96 -32.28 6.83
N PRO A 510 17.91 -32.45 8.18
CA PRO A 510 16.66 -32.43 8.91
C PRO A 510 16.01 -31.04 9.04
N TYR A 511 14.68 -31.02 8.90
CA TYR A 511 13.80 -29.93 9.31
C TYR A 511 12.54 -30.48 9.99
N VAL A 512 11.90 -29.67 10.82
CA VAL A 512 10.70 -30.04 11.57
C VAL A 512 9.49 -29.31 10.98
N ARG A 513 8.46 -30.04 10.59
CA ARG A 513 7.15 -29.50 10.23
C ARG A 513 6.22 -29.61 11.43
N VAL A 514 5.88 -28.47 12.01
CA VAL A 514 4.96 -28.33 13.14
C VAL A 514 3.53 -28.28 12.59
N GLN A 515 2.67 -29.16 13.07
CA GLN A 515 1.25 -29.22 12.72
C GLN A 515 0.40 -29.02 13.99
N TYR A 516 -0.45 -28.01 13.99
CA TYR A 516 -1.41 -27.73 15.07
C TYR A 516 -2.80 -27.59 14.46
N GLY A 517 -3.63 -28.62 14.57
CA GLY A 517 -4.85 -28.76 13.79
C GLY A 517 -4.56 -28.64 12.27
N ASN A 518 -5.16 -27.64 11.62
CA ASN A 518 -4.96 -27.33 10.20
C ASN A 518 -3.76 -26.41 9.91
N LYS A 519 -3.12 -25.82 10.93
CA LYS A 519 -1.98 -24.92 10.76
C LYS A 519 -0.69 -25.73 10.60
N LYS A 520 0.13 -25.39 9.60
CA LYS A 520 1.44 -26.04 9.33
C LYS A 520 2.54 -24.97 9.27
N LYS A 521 3.54 -25.08 10.14
CA LYS A 521 4.78 -24.27 10.11
C LYS A 521 5.98 -25.19 9.95
N ARG A 522 7.16 -24.66 9.59
CA ARG A 522 8.39 -25.47 9.47
C ARG A 522 9.62 -24.75 9.98
N THR A 523 10.61 -25.50 10.47
CA THR A 523 11.92 -24.97 10.83
C THR A 523 12.82 -24.73 9.61
N LYS A 524 13.98 -24.09 9.83
CA LYS A 524 15.07 -24.06 8.85
C LYS A 524 15.61 -25.47 8.66
N VAL A 525 16.10 -25.77 7.46
CA VAL A 525 16.85 -27.00 7.18
C VAL A 525 18.25 -26.86 7.76
N ILE A 526 18.69 -27.85 8.53
CA ILE A 526 20.10 -27.96 8.94
C ILE A 526 20.71 -29.09 8.10
N TYR A 527 21.85 -28.82 7.46
CA TYR A 527 22.43 -29.75 6.49
C TYR A 527 23.39 -30.73 7.16
N LYS A 528 23.39 -31.98 6.68
CA LYS A 528 24.35 -33.06 6.95
C LYS A 528 24.59 -33.32 8.44
N THR A 529 23.52 -33.50 9.20
CA THR A 529 23.60 -33.77 10.64
C THR A 529 22.50 -34.71 11.11
N LEU A 530 22.81 -35.51 12.13
CA LEU A 530 21.83 -36.30 12.89
C LEU A 530 21.50 -35.66 14.25
N SER A 531 22.17 -34.55 14.58
CA SER A 531 21.94 -33.77 15.80
C SER A 531 21.75 -32.28 15.47
N PRO A 532 20.64 -31.90 14.80
CA PRO A 532 20.38 -30.53 14.40
C PRO A 532 19.97 -29.63 15.57
N GLN A 533 20.37 -28.36 15.52
CA GLN A 533 19.89 -27.31 16.42
C GLN A 533 19.15 -26.25 15.60
N TRP A 534 17.88 -26.00 15.94
CA TRP A 534 17.03 -25.04 15.24
C TRP A 534 16.80 -23.75 16.04
N ASN A 535 16.54 -23.87 17.34
CA ASN A 535 16.19 -22.76 18.23
C ASN A 535 15.11 -21.84 17.65
N GLN A 536 13.96 -22.41 17.25
CA GLN A 536 12.87 -21.66 16.62
C GLN A 536 11.59 -21.70 17.45
N THR A 537 11.01 -20.52 17.68
CA THR A 537 9.76 -20.34 18.41
C THR A 537 8.57 -20.24 17.46
N PHE A 538 7.49 -20.95 17.79
CA PHE A 538 6.23 -20.98 17.09
C PHE A 538 5.08 -20.75 18.06
N GLU A 539 4.23 -19.79 17.74
CA GLU A 539 3.03 -19.50 18.54
C GLU A 539 1.76 -19.97 17.84
N PHE A 540 0.83 -20.50 18.64
CA PHE A 540 -0.50 -20.97 18.23
C PHE A 540 -1.55 -20.52 19.25
N PRO A 541 -2.74 -20.06 18.85
CA PRO A 541 -3.83 -19.86 19.80
C PRO A 541 -4.22 -21.21 20.42
N GLU A 542 -4.50 -21.24 21.72
CA GLU A 542 -4.86 -22.46 22.41
C GLU A 542 -6.29 -22.88 22.03
N THR A 543 -6.42 -23.92 21.19
CA THR A 543 -7.71 -24.44 20.70
C THR A 543 -7.98 -25.88 21.12
N GLY A 544 -7.09 -26.51 21.90
CA GLY A 544 -7.22 -27.90 22.34
C GLY A 544 -6.82 -28.97 21.29
N GLU A 545 -6.42 -28.55 20.09
CA GLU A 545 -5.99 -29.44 19.00
C GLU A 545 -4.65 -30.13 19.28
N PRO A 546 -4.37 -31.33 18.75
CA PRO A 546 -3.07 -31.98 18.93
C PRO A 546 -1.95 -31.22 18.23
N LEU A 547 -0.82 -31.06 18.92
CA LEU A 547 0.41 -30.46 18.39
C LEU A 547 1.36 -31.57 17.94
N ILE A 548 1.53 -31.76 16.64
CA ILE A 548 2.31 -32.86 16.06
C ILE A 548 3.52 -32.31 15.32
N LEU A 549 4.70 -32.84 15.61
CA LEU A 549 5.96 -32.51 14.96
C LEU A 549 6.34 -33.63 13.99
N HIS A 550 6.62 -33.28 12.74
CA HIS A 550 7.12 -34.21 11.73
C HIS A 550 8.57 -33.84 11.38
N VAL A 551 9.53 -34.70 11.71
CA VAL A 551 10.93 -34.52 11.33
C VAL A 551 11.12 -35.12 9.94
N LYS A 552 11.66 -34.33 9.02
CA LYS A 552 11.76 -34.69 7.61
C LYS A 552 13.14 -34.37 7.06
N ASP A 553 13.54 -35.15 6.08
CA ASP A 553 14.76 -34.94 5.33
C ASP A 553 14.53 -34.02 4.13
N HIS A 554 15.40 -33.02 3.94
CA HIS A 554 15.34 -32.14 2.78
C HIS A 554 16.29 -32.61 1.68
N ASN A 555 15.81 -33.49 0.81
CA ASN A 555 16.56 -33.95 -0.35
C ASN A 555 15.97 -33.44 -1.68
N ALA A 556 16.83 -32.97 -2.59
CA ALA A 556 16.43 -32.32 -3.84
C ALA A 556 16.00 -33.28 -4.97
N VAL A 557 16.18 -34.60 -4.79
CA VAL A 557 16.11 -35.59 -5.89
C VAL A 557 15.08 -36.71 -5.66
N LEU A 558 14.57 -36.92 -4.45
CA LEU A 558 13.58 -37.96 -4.13
C LEU A 558 12.47 -37.43 -3.20
N PRO A 559 11.27 -38.06 -3.16
CA PRO A 559 10.21 -37.69 -2.22
C PRO A 559 10.75 -37.71 -0.78
N THR A 560 10.60 -36.59 -0.05
CA THR A 560 11.20 -36.38 1.28
C THR A 560 10.98 -37.59 2.19
N ALA A 561 12.07 -38.27 2.55
CA ALA A 561 12.03 -39.37 3.51
C ALA A 561 11.60 -38.81 4.89
N SER A 562 10.64 -39.48 5.52
CA SER A 562 10.18 -39.11 6.86
C SER A 562 11.19 -39.63 7.89
N ILE A 563 11.79 -38.74 8.69
CA ILE A 563 12.74 -39.07 9.76
C ILE A 563 12.01 -39.32 11.10
N GLY A 564 10.67 -39.29 11.11
CA GLY A 564 9.83 -39.63 12.25
C GLY A 564 8.87 -38.51 12.63
N HIS A 565 8.01 -38.76 13.61
CA HIS A 565 7.05 -37.77 14.11
C HIS A 565 6.79 -37.94 15.60
N CYS A 566 6.34 -36.91 16.30
CA CYS A 566 5.92 -37.02 17.69
C CYS A 566 4.77 -36.05 18.00
N THR A 567 4.01 -36.35 19.06
CA THR A 567 2.95 -35.47 19.56
C THR A 567 3.44 -34.78 20.83
N VAL A 568 3.29 -33.46 20.89
CA VAL A 568 3.66 -32.63 22.05
C VAL A 568 2.43 -32.44 22.93
N GLU A 569 2.45 -33.02 24.12
CA GLU A 569 1.40 -32.83 25.12
C GLU A 569 1.56 -31.49 25.83
N TYR A 570 0.62 -30.57 25.59
CA TYR A 570 0.55 -29.28 26.26
C TYR A 570 -0.73 -29.12 27.09
N SER A 571 -1.74 -29.97 26.88
CA SER A 571 -3.05 -29.91 27.56
C SER A 571 -2.95 -30.14 29.07
N MET A 572 -1.90 -30.82 29.53
CA MET A 572 -1.63 -31.06 30.95
C MET A 572 -0.96 -29.87 31.65
N LEU A 573 -0.65 -28.77 30.94
CA LEU A 573 -0.02 -27.59 31.52
C LEU A 573 -1.06 -26.60 32.05
N SER A 574 -0.80 -26.12 33.27
CA SER A 574 -1.57 -25.01 33.84
C SER A 574 -1.32 -23.71 33.06
N PRO A 575 -2.26 -22.75 33.06
CA PRO A 575 -2.02 -21.42 32.47
C PRO A 575 -0.73 -20.77 32.98
N ASN A 576 0.05 -20.19 32.08
CA ASN A 576 1.37 -19.58 32.31
C ASN A 576 2.49 -20.55 32.74
N GLN A 577 2.28 -21.87 32.66
CA GLN A 577 3.29 -22.88 32.90
C GLN A 577 4.04 -23.26 31.61
N SER A 578 5.31 -23.64 31.74
CA SER A 578 6.10 -24.21 30.64
C SER A 578 6.67 -25.58 31.00
N ALA A 579 6.80 -26.46 30.01
CA ALA A 579 7.51 -27.72 30.10
C ALA A 579 8.65 -27.76 29.09
N ASP A 580 9.74 -28.39 29.49
CA ASP A 580 10.96 -28.55 28.70
C ASP A 580 11.30 -30.04 28.67
N LYS A 581 11.22 -30.68 27.50
CA LYS A 581 11.26 -32.14 27.37
C LYS A 581 11.92 -32.62 26.09
N TRP A 582 12.63 -33.74 26.21
CA TRP A 582 13.00 -34.60 25.08
C TRP A 582 11.87 -35.57 24.79
N ILE A 583 11.47 -35.68 23.52
CA ILE A 583 10.37 -36.53 23.06
C ILE A 583 10.92 -37.50 22.01
N PRO A 584 10.76 -38.82 22.19
CA PRO A 584 11.20 -39.81 21.20
C PRO A 584 10.32 -39.76 19.94
N LEU A 585 10.97 -39.86 18.77
CA LEU A 585 10.29 -39.89 17.48
C LEU A 585 9.66 -41.27 17.22
N GLN A 586 8.40 -41.25 16.80
CA GLN A 586 7.61 -42.44 16.48
C GLN A 586 7.78 -42.84 15.02
N GLY A 587 7.73 -44.16 14.78
CA GLY A 587 7.86 -44.76 13.45
C GLY A 587 9.30 -44.93 12.96
N VAL A 588 10.30 -44.74 13.83
CA VAL A 588 11.73 -44.84 13.51
C VAL A 588 12.50 -45.60 14.59
N LYS A 589 13.69 -46.12 14.22
CA LYS A 589 14.53 -46.94 15.11
C LYS A 589 15.29 -46.13 16.16
N SER A 590 15.54 -44.85 15.89
CA SER A 590 16.25 -43.93 16.79
C SER A 590 15.84 -42.49 16.46
N GLY A 591 15.98 -41.59 17.44
CA GLY A 591 15.78 -40.15 17.26
C GLY A 591 14.90 -39.56 18.35
N GLU A 592 15.37 -38.48 18.96
CA GLU A 592 14.62 -37.69 19.94
C GLU A 592 14.65 -36.21 19.56
N ILE A 593 13.57 -35.49 19.85
CA ILE A 593 13.46 -34.04 19.64
C ILE A 593 13.26 -33.31 20.97
N HIS A 594 14.03 -32.25 21.17
CA HIS A 594 14.00 -31.39 22.34
C HIS A 594 13.11 -30.17 22.07
N VAL A 595 12.07 -30.04 22.90
CA VAL A 595 11.12 -28.95 22.78
C VAL A 595 10.82 -28.33 24.13
N LYS A 596 10.58 -27.01 24.12
CA LYS A 596 10.00 -26.29 25.24
C LYS A 596 8.63 -25.77 24.82
N ILE A 597 7.62 -26.02 25.65
CA ILE A 597 6.23 -25.70 25.36
C ILE A 597 5.65 -24.92 26.53
N ALA A 598 5.05 -23.77 26.29
CA ALA A 598 4.43 -22.94 27.31
C ALA A 598 2.98 -22.59 26.96
N ARG A 599 2.09 -22.69 27.94
CA ARG A 599 0.71 -22.22 27.84
C ARG A 599 0.66 -20.82 28.45
N ARG A 600 0.19 -19.81 27.74
CA ARG A 600 0.14 -18.40 28.19
C ARG A 600 -1.29 -17.90 28.20
N VAL A 601 -1.71 -17.23 29.26
CA VAL A 601 -3.04 -16.61 29.37
C VAL A 601 -2.88 -15.19 29.92
N PRO A 602 -3.54 -14.17 29.36
CA PRO A 602 -3.45 -12.81 29.86
C PRO A 602 -3.98 -12.73 31.30
N VAL A 603 -3.12 -12.29 32.21
CA VAL A 603 -3.46 -12.12 33.63
C VAL A 603 -4.45 -10.96 33.78
N SER A 604 -5.63 -11.26 34.33
CA SER A 604 -6.59 -10.25 34.78
C SER A 604 -6.26 -9.92 36.23
N ASP A 605 -5.41 -8.91 36.45
CA ASP A 605 -4.95 -8.59 37.80
C ASP A 605 -5.95 -7.66 38.52
N SER A 606 -6.88 -8.25 39.27
CA SER A 606 -7.70 -7.56 40.24
C SER A 606 -7.09 -7.68 41.64
N GLY A 607 -6.37 -6.65 42.07
CA GLY A 607 -6.25 -6.24 43.47
C GLY A 607 -5.31 -7.06 44.38
N LYS A 608 -4.09 -6.57 44.56
CA LYS A 608 -3.44 -6.41 45.88
C LYS A 608 -2.33 -5.35 45.82
N LYS A 609 -2.58 -4.20 46.45
CA LYS A 609 -1.58 -3.18 46.74
C LYS A 609 -0.70 -3.64 47.91
N ASN A 610 0.62 -3.54 47.74
CA ASN A 610 1.59 -2.90 48.66
C ASN A 610 2.95 -3.61 48.58
N ALA A 611 3.86 -3.05 47.78
CA ALA A 611 5.28 -2.91 48.13
C ALA A 611 5.96 -1.98 47.11
N LEU A 612 6.22 -0.76 47.58
CA LEU A 612 7.20 0.24 47.17
C LEU A 612 8.10 -0.08 45.95
N GLY A 613 7.89 0.65 44.86
CA GLY A 613 8.79 0.79 43.73
C GLY A 613 8.18 1.76 42.71
N THR A 614 8.75 2.96 42.59
CA THR A 614 8.23 4.06 41.77
C THR A 614 8.23 3.69 40.28
N ASP A 615 7.04 3.48 39.71
CA ASP A 615 6.85 3.10 38.31
C ASP A 615 6.57 4.35 37.44
N PRO A 616 7.34 4.63 36.36
CA PRO A 616 7.17 5.83 35.55
C PRO A 616 5.84 5.91 34.77
N SER A 617 5.08 4.82 34.64
CA SER A 617 3.86 4.71 33.81
C SER A 617 2.66 5.57 34.28
N GLY A 618 2.60 5.92 35.58
CA GLY A 618 1.45 6.63 36.16
C GLY A 618 1.36 8.13 35.82
N LYS A 619 2.49 8.79 35.58
CA LYS A 619 2.53 10.25 35.33
C LYS A 619 1.93 10.62 33.98
N GLY A 620 2.23 9.88 32.91
CA GLY A 620 1.66 10.13 31.59
C GLY A 620 0.13 9.98 31.55
N HIS A 621 -0.42 8.98 32.23
CA HIS A 621 -1.87 8.79 32.36
C HIS A 621 -2.54 9.94 33.13
N LYS A 622 -1.86 10.48 34.14
CA LYS A 622 -2.36 11.60 34.93
C LYS A 622 -2.40 12.90 34.10
N ILE A 623 -1.32 13.22 33.38
CA ILE A 623 -1.25 14.39 32.48
C ILE A 623 -2.31 14.28 31.38
N ALA A 624 -2.48 13.09 30.78
CA ALA A 624 -3.51 12.87 29.77
C ALA A 624 -4.95 12.97 30.32
N SER A 625 -5.17 12.63 31.59
CA SER A 625 -6.47 12.86 32.24
C SER A 625 -6.72 14.34 32.49
N GLN A 626 -5.73 15.07 33.01
CA GLN A 626 -5.83 16.51 33.28
C GLN A 626 -6.07 17.32 32.00
N MET A 627 -5.40 16.97 30.90
CA MET A 627 -5.60 17.63 29.61
C MET A 627 -7.01 17.41 29.05
N ARG A 628 -7.57 16.21 29.21
CA ARG A 628 -8.96 15.92 28.79
C ARG A 628 -9.99 16.67 29.62
N ASP A 629 -9.77 16.80 30.92
CA ASP A 629 -10.69 17.52 31.80
C ASP A 629 -10.62 19.03 31.55
N SER A 630 -9.41 19.57 31.28
CA SER A 630 -9.23 20.98 30.89
C SER A 630 -9.88 21.30 29.53
N LEU A 631 -9.75 20.41 28.54
CA LEU A 631 -10.40 20.56 27.24
C LEU A 631 -11.94 20.55 27.34
N LYS A 632 -12.51 19.70 28.20
CA LYS A 632 -13.96 19.68 28.47
C LYS A 632 -14.45 20.98 29.11
N LYS A 633 -13.66 21.52 30.06
CA LYS A 633 -13.94 22.81 30.70
C LYS A 633 -13.90 23.95 29.69
N PHE A 634 -12.90 23.97 28.79
CA PHE A 634 -12.79 24.96 27.73
C PHE A 634 -13.96 24.90 26.72
N THR A 635 -14.36 23.70 26.30
CA THR A 635 -15.51 23.54 25.40
C THR A 635 -16.83 23.96 26.07
N GLY A 636 -17.03 23.63 27.35
CA GLY A 636 -18.19 24.10 28.10
C GLY A 636 -18.29 25.63 28.20
N LEU A 637 -17.16 26.32 28.37
CA LEU A 637 -17.12 27.79 28.43
C LEU A 637 -17.44 28.46 27.07
N ILE A 638 -17.16 27.79 25.96
CA ILE A 638 -17.56 28.27 24.62
C ILE A 638 -19.07 28.14 24.42
N ASP A 639 -19.66 27.03 24.87
CA ASP A 639 -21.08 26.75 24.72
C ASP A 639 -21.97 27.66 25.60
N GLU A 640 -21.45 28.16 26.73
CA GLU A 640 -22.17 29.05 27.66
C GLU A 640 -22.12 30.55 27.31
N GLY A 641 -21.58 30.93 26.15
CA GLY A 641 -21.59 32.33 25.68
C GLY A 641 -20.35 33.16 26.07
N GLY A 642 -19.22 32.50 26.32
CA GLY A 642 -17.86 33.02 26.15
C GLY A 642 -17.50 34.33 26.87
N ASP A 643 -17.24 34.26 28.18
CA ASP A 643 -16.47 35.31 28.87
C ASP A 643 -14.99 35.24 28.42
N PRO A 644 -14.46 36.27 27.74
CA PRO A 644 -13.11 36.26 27.19
C PRO A 644 -12.01 36.15 28.24
N GLU A 645 -12.22 36.62 29.47
CA GLU A 645 -11.24 36.49 30.55
C GLU A 645 -11.18 35.04 31.07
N ALA A 646 -12.33 34.39 31.23
CA ALA A 646 -12.42 32.99 31.63
C ALA A 646 -11.81 32.04 30.58
N LEU A 647 -12.02 32.33 29.29
CA LEU A 647 -11.40 31.58 28.19
C LEU A 647 -9.87 31.76 28.17
N SER A 648 -9.38 32.98 28.40
CA SER A 648 -7.93 33.25 28.50
C SER A 648 -7.28 32.48 29.65
N LEU A 649 -7.92 32.44 30.83
CA LEU A 649 -7.45 31.66 31.98
C LEU A 649 -7.41 30.16 31.71
N ALA A 650 -8.42 29.62 31.01
CA ALA A 650 -8.47 28.20 30.63
C ALA A 650 -7.37 27.84 29.61
N VAL A 651 -7.06 28.74 28.68
CA VAL A 651 -5.93 28.56 27.73
C VAL A 651 -4.59 28.55 28.46
N THR A 652 -4.36 29.50 29.40
CA THR A 652 -3.13 29.51 30.21
C THR A 652 -2.99 28.24 31.07
N GLU A 653 -4.10 27.71 31.60
CA GLU A 653 -4.12 26.43 32.33
C GLU A 653 -3.73 25.25 31.41
N MET A 654 -4.23 25.22 30.16
CA MET A 654 -3.85 24.21 29.16
C MET A 654 -2.38 24.30 28.73
N GLU A 655 -1.85 25.52 28.55
CA GLU A 655 -0.44 25.75 28.21
C GLU A 655 0.49 25.22 29.32
N GLY A 656 0.10 25.39 30.59
CA GLY A 656 0.83 24.82 31.73
C GLY A 656 0.88 23.29 31.70
N ILE A 657 -0.26 22.63 31.45
CA ILE A 657 -0.34 21.17 31.34
C ILE A 657 0.47 20.65 30.14
N GLN A 658 0.47 21.39 29.03
CA GLN A 658 1.29 21.04 27.87
C GLN A 658 2.79 21.13 28.18
N SER A 659 3.23 22.17 28.90
CA SER A 659 4.62 22.31 29.33
C SER A 659 5.05 21.16 30.26
N GLU A 660 4.18 20.71 31.18
CA GLU A 660 4.43 19.52 32.00
C GLU A 660 4.51 18.23 31.17
N GLN A 661 3.69 18.11 30.12
CA GLN A 661 3.72 16.98 29.21
C GLN A 661 5.04 16.92 28.42
N GLU A 662 5.49 18.05 27.89
CA GLU A 662 6.75 18.18 27.16
C GLU A 662 7.95 17.83 28.05
N GLY A 663 8.00 18.35 29.27
CA GLY A 663 9.04 18.01 30.24
C GLY A 663 9.04 16.51 30.62
N TYR A 664 7.88 15.88 30.72
CA TYR A 664 7.78 14.43 30.98
C TYR A 664 8.25 13.59 29.78
N ILE A 665 7.96 14.02 28.56
CA ILE A 665 8.44 13.37 27.33
C ILE A 665 9.97 13.43 27.26
N GLU A 666 10.59 14.58 27.58
CA GLU A 666 12.06 14.68 27.61
C GLU A 666 12.71 13.72 28.60
N VAL A 667 12.08 13.49 29.76
CA VAL A 667 12.57 12.52 30.77
C VAL A 667 12.53 11.10 30.19
N LEU A 668 11.42 10.72 29.54
CA LEU A 668 11.29 9.41 28.90
C LEU A 668 12.30 9.21 27.75
N GLU A 669 12.59 10.27 27.00
CA GLU A 669 13.60 10.22 25.94
C GLU A 669 15.03 10.05 26.50
N ARG A 670 15.37 10.73 27.60
CA ARG A 670 16.65 10.51 28.31
C ARG A 670 16.75 9.08 28.87
N GLU A 671 15.68 8.56 29.48
CA GLU A 671 15.65 7.18 29.99
C GLU A 671 15.81 6.16 28.86
N LYS A 672 15.11 6.37 27.73
CA LYS A 672 15.25 5.54 26.53
C LYS A 672 16.69 5.56 25.99
N ALA A 673 17.33 6.73 25.95
CA ALA A 673 18.71 6.85 25.50
C ALA A 673 19.68 6.08 26.43
N MET A 674 19.48 6.16 27.75
CA MET A 674 20.28 5.38 28.71
C MET A 674 20.07 3.87 28.56
N LEU A 675 18.83 3.41 28.34
CA LEU A 675 18.55 2.00 28.11
C LEU A 675 19.19 1.50 26.82
N LEU A 676 19.15 2.28 25.73
CA LEU A 676 19.82 1.94 24.48
C LEU A 676 21.35 1.85 24.64
N HIS A 677 21.95 2.77 25.39
CA HIS A 677 23.37 2.70 25.74
C HIS A 677 23.70 1.45 26.55
N LYS A 678 22.88 1.11 27.56
CA LYS A 678 23.03 -0.10 28.38
C LYS A 678 22.94 -1.38 27.54
N ILE A 679 22.00 -1.43 26.59
CA ILE A 679 21.84 -2.55 25.65
C ILE A 679 23.10 -2.69 24.77
N GLN A 680 23.66 -1.58 24.32
CA GLN A 680 24.88 -1.58 23.51
C GLN A 680 26.10 -2.03 24.31
N GLU A 681 26.21 -1.59 25.57
CA GLU A 681 27.26 -2.02 26.51
C GLU A 681 27.18 -3.53 26.79
N LEU A 682 25.99 -4.04 27.12
CA LEU A 682 25.76 -5.49 27.29
C LEU A 682 26.05 -6.27 26.02
N GLY A 683 25.68 -5.74 24.85
CA GLY A 683 26.02 -6.35 23.56
C GLY A 683 27.53 -6.44 23.34
N SER A 684 28.28 -5.40 23.71
CA SER A 684 29.74 -5.38 23.60
C SER A 684 30.43 -6.32 24.61
N GLU A 685 29.86 -6.50 25.78
CA GLU A 685 30.36 -7.43 26.81
C GLU A 685 30.12 -8.90 26.42
N ILE A 686 28.97 -9.21 25.82
CA ILE A 686 28.69 -10.53 25.22
C ILE A 686 29.74 -10.85 24.15
N ILE A 687 30.06 -9.89 23.27
CA ILE A 687 31.08 -10.09 22.22
C ILE A 687 32.47 -10.36 22.82
N ARG A 688 32.82 -9.67 23.90
CA ARG A 688 34.10 -9.84 24.62
C ARG A 688 34.24 -11.22 25.29
N THR A 689 33.15 -11.78 25.80
CA THR A 689 33.14 -13.12 26.44
C THR A 689 33.20 -14.28 25.44
N THR A 690 32.83 -14.06 24.17
CA THR A 690 32.90 -15.08 23.11
C THR A 690 34.27 -15.21 22.41
N SER A 691 35.24 -14.33 22.68
CA SER A 691 36.60 -14.44 22.14
C SER A 691 37.57 -15.01 23.17
N GLY A 692 37.61 -16.34 23.31
CA GLY A 692 38.67 -17.07 24.03
C GLY A 692 39.97 -17.20 23.20
N PRO A 693 41.14 -17.41 23.82
CA PRO A 693 42.43 -17.36 23.13
C PRO A 693 42.67 -18.60 22.24
N PRO A 694 43.52 -18.50 21.19
CA PRO A 694 43.74 -19.59 20.25
C PRO A 694 44.64 -20.69 20.85
N PHE A 695 44.21 -21.94 20.69
CA PHE A 695 45.02 -23.14 20.97
C PHE A 695 46.25 -23.19 20.05
N GLN A 696 47.45 -23.13 20.62
CA GLN A 696 48.70 -23.48 19.94
C GLN A 696 48.82 -25.00 19.82
N GLY A 697 48.82 -25.51 18.59
CA GLY A 697 49.11 -26.91 18.28
C GLY A 697 50.59 -27.24 18.52
N ARG A 698 50.85 -28.15 19.46
CA ARG A 698 52.15 -28.81 19.67
C ARG A 698 52.47 -29.71 18.47
N ARG A 699 53.62 -29.47 17.84
CA ARG A 699 54.33 -30.46 17.00
C ARG A 699 54.94 -31.53 17.91
N THR A 700 54.78 -32.80 17.54
CA THR A 700 55.73 -33.86 17.89
C THR A 700 56.01 -34.70 16.66
N SER A 701 57.31 -34.77 16.35
CA SER A 701 58.10 -35.82 15.67
C SER A 701 57.37 -36.97 14.98
#